data_AF-A0A3D3P7P3-F1
#
_entry.id   AF-A0A3D3P7P3-F1
#
_cell.length_a   1.000
_cell.length_b   1.000
_cell.length_c   1.000
_cell.angle_alpha   90.00
_cell.angle_beta   90.00
_cell.angle_gamma   90.00
#
_symmetry.space_group_name_H-M   'P 1'
#
loop_
_entity.id
_entity.type
_entity.pdbx_description
1 polymer ?
#
loop_
_entity_poly.entity_id
_entity_poly.type
_entity_poly.pdbx_seq_one_letter_code
_entity_poly.pdbx_strand_id
1 'polypeptide(L)'
;MRRDNFGLVRKRTIIFLLSSLGFLSFARAQSVARQWNEEALAAIRIDFPAPTIHSRNLFHLSVAMWDAWAAYDDKAIGYLHNDRAIIPDGYTVEMARHEAISYAAYRVLKYRYTFSTNSSITLAALDLRLSNLGYDKAETSTTGTSPSAIGNKIAAAIISHGKEDGANESTLAGYRDDTNYIPVNSPLILETNDTASFFPNGWSDLNRWQPLAFSVAFTQNGQIASKIQRFVSPHWGSVKAFGLFSSDRNSDGLYFDPGAPPKLGGSGDLDYKNNAVEVLEYSALLDPSNSATINLSPSARGNNPLGTNDGTGHPVNPETGLPYPSNEVLHADFGRCAAEFWADGPESETPPGHWNVLANEVTDMIIANPSLDLKIARKGPVLETLEWELKLYFALNSALHNTAVAIWGVKEHYDYVRPISAIRYLARIGKLPLIPGLIEKITSSTAQTYHSHLSFYIGSIAVNCWPGEPDDPETEAGGREWILGQDWLPYQREFFVTPAFAGYVSGHSGFSRAAAEVMTLFTGSSFFPGGLFSHTIPAGYLKFEAGPTEDVTLQWATYYDAADEAGESRIYGGIHVSPDDGPGRVMGQKIGQAAYKHAKKYWNGDILNQPLIVLNNDGIFWFQTVPGYQYKVESGTDLLSFPTTAADSILATGHEASVTLPLSEPNRFFRLKITPP
;
A
#
# COMPACT_ATOMS: atom_id res chain seq x y z
N MET A 1 -19.12 -21.15 -37.58
CA MET A 1 -19.68 -20.48 -38.78
C MET A 1 -20.09 -19.07 -38.34
N ARG A 2 -19.36 -18.07 -38.82
CA ARG A 2 -19.45 -16.59 -38.65
C ARG A 2 -20.28 -16.01 -37.50
N ARG A 3 -19.59 -15.28 -36.60
CA ARG A 3 -20.11 -14.08 -35.92
C ARG A 3 -19.05 -12.99 -35.99
N ASP A 4 -19.12 -12.19 -37.05
CA ASP A 4 -18.60 -10.82 -37.06
C ASP A 4 -19.75 -9.94 -36.55
N ASN A 5 -19.56 -9.24 -35.43
CA ASN A 5 -20.31 -8.03 -35.11
C ASN A 5 -19.48 -7.22 -34.11
N PHE A 6 -18.67 -6.32 -34.65
CA PHE A 6 -18.06 -5.22 -33.92
C PHE A 6 -19.17 -4.31 -33.38
N GLY A 7 -19.40 -4.34 -32.07
CA GLY A 7 -20.20 -3.35 -31.36
C GLY A 7 -19.44 -2.03 -31.27
N LEU A 8 -19.99 -0.98 -31.87
CA LEU A 8 -19.54 0.40 -31.72
C LEU A 8 -19.59 0.81 -30.23
N VAL A 9 -18.43 1.03 -29.63
CA VAL A 9 -18.30 1.71 -28.33
C VAL A 9 -18.81 3.15 -28.49
N ARG A 10 -20.04 3.42 -28.05
CA ARG A 10 -20.55 4.79 -27.90
C ARG A 10 -19.88 5.42 -26.69
N LYS A 11 -18.88 6.27 -26.92
CA LYS A 11 -18.38 7.22 -25.91
C LYS A 11 -19.56 8.11 -25.48
N ARG A 12 -20.12 7.87 -24.30
CA ARG A 12 -21.05 8.81 -23.64
C ARG A 12 -20.21 9.86 -22.92
N THR A 13 -20.19 11.07 -23.45
CA THR A 13 -19.72 12.25 -22.73
C THR A 13 -20.71 12.55 -21.61
N ILE A 14 -20.36 12.22 -20.36
CA ILE A 14 -21.14 12.59 -19.17
C ILE A 14 -20.80 14.05 -18.85
N ILE A 15 -21.78 14.93 -19.03
CA ILE A 15 -21.73 16.32 -18.55
C ILE A 15 -22.31 16.30 -17.14
N PHE A 16 -21.45 16.49 -16.14
CA PHE A 16 -21.88 16.77 -14.77
C PHE A 16 -22.52 18.17 -14.71
N LEU A 17 -23.83 18.24 -14.43
CA LEU A 17 -24.46 19.48 -13.99
C LEU A 17 -24.29 19.60 -12.47
N LEU A 18 -23.31 20.41 -12.04
CA LEU A 18 -23.28 20.93 -10.67
C LEU A 18 -24.37 21.99 -10.50
N SER A 19 -25.34 21.74 -9.64
CA SER A 19 -26.24 22.76 -9.10
C SER A 19 -25.45 23.63 -8.11
N SER A 20 -24.99 24.78 -8.61
CA SER A 20 -24.23 25.78 -7.86
C SER A 20 -25.17 26.77 -7.18
N LEU A 21 -25.27 26.69 -5.84
CA LEU A 21 -25.47 27.89 -5.03
C LEU A 21 -24.09 28.46 -4.70
N GLY A 22 -23.84 29.67 -5.19
CA GLY A 22 -22.52 30.26 -5.33
C GLY A 22 -21.78 30.49 -4.02
N PHE A 23 -20.62 29.85 -3.91
CA PHE A 23 -19.40 30.47 -3.42
C PHE A 23 -18.36 30.31 -4.54
N LEU A 24 -17.92 31.43 -5.12
CA LEU A 24 -16.75 31.46 -5.99
C LEU A 24 -15.52 31.19 -5.13
N SER A 25 -15.20 29.91 -4.92
CA SER A 25 -13.89 29.51 -4.41
C SER A 25 -12.86 29.73 -5.53
N PHE A 26 -11.96 30.69 -5.36
CA PHE A 26 -10.74 30.72 -6.16
C PHE A 26 -9.95 29.47 -5.79
N ALA A 27 -9.93 28.46 -6.67
CA ALA A 27 -9.08 27.30 -6.48
C ALA A 27 -7.62 27.78 -6.39
N ARG A 28 -6.99 27.61 -5.23
CA ARG A 28 -5.57 27.92 -5.03
C ARG A 28 -4.75 27.03 -5.96
N ALA A 29 -3.74 27.60 -6.62
CA ALA A 29 -2.86 26.82 -7.47
C ALA A 29 -2.15 25.73 -6.65
N GLN A 30 -2.11 24.50 -7.19
CA GLN A 30 -1.41 23.37 -6.58
C GLN A 30 0.09 23.67 -6.45
N SER A 31 0.71 23.25 -5.34
CA SER A 31 2.16 23.35 -5.19
C SER A 31 2.87 22.48 -6.24
N VAL A 32 4.15 22.76 -6.49
CA VAL A 32 4.96 21.93 -7.39
C VAL A 32 5.08 20.48 -6.88
N ALA A 33 5.07 20.26 -5.56
CA ALA A 33 5.11 18.92 -4.99
C ALA A 33 3.82 18.13 -5.30
N ARG A 34 2.64 18.76 -5.11
CA ARG A 34 1.35 18.18 -5.50
C ARG A 34 1.31 17.84 -6.98
N GLN A 35 1.77 18.75 -7.84
CA GLN A 35 1.76 18.51 -9.30
C GLN A 35 2.58 17.26 -9.69
N TRP A 36 3.78 17.07 -9.14
CA TRP A 36 4.59 15.88 -9.42
C TRP A 36 4.05 14.60 -8.74
N ASN A 37 3.43 14.72 -7.57
CA ASN A 37 2.71 13.62 -6.94
C ASN A 37 1.55 13.14 -7.83
N GLU A 38 0.74 14.05 -8.37
CA GLU A 38 -0.36 13.71 -9.29
C GLU A 38 0.14 13.07 -10.60
N GLU A 39 1.30 13.49 -11.14
CA GLU A 39 1.91 12.81 -12.30
C GLU A 39 2.33 11.37 -11.96
N ALA A 40 2.88 11.12 -10.76
CA ALA A 40 3.23 9.77 -10.33
C ALA A 40 1.98 8.91 -10.10
N LEU A 41 0.93 9.46 -9.51
CA LEU A 41 -0.35 8.76 -9.37
C LEU A 41 -0.95 8.43 -10.74
N ALA A 42 -1.01 9.39 -11.67
CA ALA A 42 -1.47 9.16 -13.03
C ALA A 42 -0.66 8.08 -13.76
N ALA A 43 0.66 8.04 -13.54
CA ALA A 43 1.51 6.99 -14.07
C ALA A 43 1.17 5.60 -13.49
N ILE A 44 0.86 5.50 -12.19
CA ILE A 44 0.47 4.22 -11.57
C ILE A 44 -0.86 3.71 -12.13
N ARG A 45 -1.86 4.59 -12.32
CA ARG A 45 -3.19 4.23 -12.86
C ARG A 45 -3.12 3.45 -14.17
N ILE A 46 -2.10 3.72 -14.97
CA ILE A 46 -1.90 3.10 -16.28
C ILE A 46 -0.72 2.11 -16.32
N ASP A 47 -0.09 1.78 -15.20
CA ASP A 47 1.02 0.80 -15.17
C ASP A 47 0.55 -0.59 -14.73
N PHE A 48 1.40 -1.62 -14.87
CA PHE A 48 1.11 -2.93 -14.31
C PHE A 48 1.06 -2.84 -12.77
N PRO A 49 -0.02 -3.30 -12.11
CA PRO A 49 -0.13 -3.23 -10.65
C PRO A 49 1.00 -3.98 -9.94
N ALA A 50 1.88 -3.22 -9.29
CA ALA A 50 3.03 -3.69 -8.56
C ALA A 50 3.22 -2.82 -7.30
N PRO A 51 2.46 -3.07 -6.21
CA PRO A 51 2.44 -2.19 -5.03
C PRO A 51 3.82 -2.01 -4.39
N THR A 52 4.70 -3.01 -4.51
CA THR A 52 6.12 -2.94 -4.13
C THR A 52 6.87 -1.86 -4.92
N ILE A 53 6.77 -1.89 -6.24
CA ILE A 53 7.43 -0.94 -7.14
C ILE A 53 6.81 0.46 -7.00
N HIS A 54 5.48 0.56 -6.92
CA HIS A 54 4.78 1.83 -6.81
C HIS A 54 5.08 2.56 -5.51
N SER A 55 5.05 1.87 -4.36
CA SER A 55 5.41 2.48 -3.06
C SER A 55 6.86 2.99 -3.05
N ARG A 56 7.79 2.23 -3.64
CA ARG A 56 9.18 2.65 -3.81
C ARG A 56 9.34 3.86 -4.72
N ASN A 57 8.61 3.91 -5.84
CA ASN A 57 8.65 5.05 -6.76
C ASN A 57 8.09 6.32 -6.11
N LEU A 58 6.99 6.22 -5.38
CA LEU A 58 6.42 7.33 -4.59
C LEU A 58 7.40 7.81 -3.51
N PHE A 59 8.09 6.88 -2.84
CA PHE A 59 9.12 7.24 -1.86
C PHE A 59 10.30 7.95 -2.50
N HIS A 60 10.86 7.43 -3.59
CA HIS A 60 12.00 8.06 -4.26
C HIS A 60 11.64 9.40 -4.90
N LEU A 61 10.40 9.58 -5.37
CA LEU A 61 9.88 10.90 -5.74
C LEU A 61 9.87 11.83 -4.53
N SER A 62 9.36 11.38 -3.39
CA SER A 62 9.31 12.19 -2.16
C SER A 62 10.71 12.58 -1.69
N VAL A 63 11.69 11.68 -1.78
CA VAL A 63 13.11 11.96 -1.51
C VAL A 63 13.67 12.98 -2.50
N ALA A 64 13.38 12.85 -3.79
CA ALA A 64 13.84 13.79 -4.81
C ALA A 64 13.37 15.22 -4.53
N MET A 65 12.10 15.37 -4.15
CA MET A 65 11.54 16.67 -3.82
C MET A 65 12.04 17.18 -2.46
N TRP A 66 12.17 16.30 -1.45
CA TRP A 66 12.69 16.65 -0.12
C TRP A 66 14.15 17.12 -0.17
N ASP A 67 15.03 16.34 -0.80
CA ASP A 67 16.46 16.65 -0.90
C ASP A 67 16.67 17.96 -1.67
N ALA A 68 15.86 18.21 -2.71
CA ALA A 68 15.90 19.46 -3.48
C ALA A 68 15.47 20.67 -2.64
N TRP A 69 14.48 20.51 -1.77
CA TRP A 69 14.04 21.58 -0.87
C TRP A 69 15.06 21.81 0.27
N ALA A 70 15.58 20.73 0.86
CA ALA A 70 16.53 20.76 1.96
C ALA A 70 17.87 21.38 1.56
N ALA A 71 18.27 21.29 0.28
CA ALA A 71 19.46 21.94 -0.25
C ALA A 71 19.46 23.47 -0.06
N TYR A 72 18.29 24.09 0.07
CA TYR A 72 18.09 25.53 0.30
C TYR A 72 17.67 25.89 1.73
N ASP A 73 17.61 24.93 2.65
CA ASP A 73 17.21 25.16 4.04
C ASP A 73 18.40 25.01 4.99
N ASP A 74 18.54 25.93 5.95
CA ASP A 74 19.71 25.96 6.85
C ASP A 74 19.77 24.78 7.83
N LYS A 75 18.64 24.12 8.10
CA LYS A 75 18.52 23.10 9.16
C LYS A 75 18.20 21.72 8.61
N ALA A 76 17.38 21.65 7.57
CA ALA A 76 16.98 20.38 6.99
C ALA A 76 18.19 19.64 6.42
N ILE A 77 18.10 18.31 6.49
CA ILE A 77 19.09 17.37 5.98
C ILE A 77 18.41 16.52 4.90
N GLY A 78 19.06 16.41 3.75
CA GLY A 78 18.62 15.51 2.68
C GLY A 78 18.89 14.06 3.05
N TYR A 79 18.15 13.13 2.46
CA TYR A 79 18.32 11.71 2.69
C TYR A 79 19.45 11.12 1.85
N LEU A 80 19.37 11.22 0.53
CA LEU A 80 20.35 10.61 -0.40
C LEU A 80 21.32 11.63 -0.99
N HIS A 81 20.95 12.91 -0.99
CA HIS A 81 21.79 13.99 -1.49
C HIS A 81 21.77 15.19 -0.53
N ASN A 82 22.96 15.74 -0.24
CA ASN A 82 23.15 16.72 0.84
C ASN A 82 23.99 17.94 0.43
N ASP A 83 24.19 18.19 -0.87
CA ASP A 83 24.82 19.43 -1.32
C ASP A 83 23.99 20.64 -0.87
N ARG A 84 24.67 21.70 -0.41
CA ARG A 84 24.03 23.01 -0.23
C ARG A 84 23.93 23.72 -1.57
N ALA A 85 22.76 24.27 -1.86
CA ALA A 85 22.51 25.02 -3.06
C ALA A 85 22.73 26.52 -2.84
N ILE A 86 23.07 27.23 -3.91
CA ILE A 86 23.20 28.69 -3.91
C ILE A 86 21.99 29.24 -4.67
N ILE A 87 21.32 30.24 -4.10
CA ILE A 87 20.23 30.95 -4.78
C ILE A 87 20.85 31.82 -5.86
N PRO A 88 20.53 31.62 -7.16
CA PRO A 88 21.08 32.44 -8.23
C PRO A 88 20.68 33.92 -8.12
N ASP A 89 21.47 34.80 -8.69
CA ASP A 89 21.13 36.22 -8.78
C ASP A 89 19.78 36.40 -9.50
N GLY A 90 18.88 37.17 -8.89
CA GLY A 90 17.53 37.41 -9.41
C GLY A 90 16.50 36.32 -9.11
N TYR A 91 16.89 35.23 -8.44
CA TYR A 91 15.95 34.20 -7.97
C TYR A 91 15.48 34.50 -6.54
N THR A 92 14.22 34.21 -6.26
CA THR A 92 13.79 33.97 -4.88
C THR A 92 14.12 32.52 -4.49
N VAL A 93 14.20 32.24 -3.20
CA VAL A 93 14.38 30.86 -2.71
C VAL A 93 13.29 29.92 -3.23
N GLU A 94 12.06 30.40 -3.34
CA GLU A 94 10.94 29.61 -3.86
C GLU A 94 11.07 29.31 -5.35
N MET A 95 11.53 30.27 -6.16
CA MET A 95 11.83 30.01 -7.58
C MET A 95 12.91 28.93 -7.73
N ALA A 96 13.97 29.02 -6.92
CA ALA A 96 15.06 28.04 -6.94
C ALA A 96 14.58 26.65 -6.50
N ARG A 97 13.80 26.58 -5.41
CA ARG A 97 13.18 25.32 -4.94
C ARG A 97 12.27 24.72 -6.00
N HIS A 98 11.40 25.51 -6.62
CA HIS A 98 10.48 25.03 -7.66
C HIS A 98 11.22 24.39 -8.84
N GLU A 99 12.29 25.02 -9.31
CA GLU A 99 13.10 24.50 -10.40
C GLU A 99 13.85 23.23 -9.99
N ALA A 100 14.56 23.24 -8.86
CA ALA A 100 15.32 22.09 -8.39
C ALA A 100 14.43 20.87 -8.13
N ILE A 101 13.28 21.05 -7.47
CA ILE A 101 12.28 20.01 -7.23
C ILE A 101 11.80 19.43 -8.56
N SER A 102 11.53 20.29 -9.55
CA SER A 102 10.99 19.84 -10.84
C SER A 102 11.98 19.03 -11.64
N TYR A 103 13.24 19.44 -11.70
CA TYR A 103 14.29 18.65 -12.35
C TYR A 103 14.53 17.33 -11.61
N ALA A 104 14.56 17.34 -10.27
CA ALA A 104 14.76 16.12 -9.49
C ALA A 104 13.61 15.10 -9.73
N ALA A 105 12.36 15.53 -9.57
CA ALA A 105 11.17 14.71 -9.76
C ALA A 105 11.07 14.17 -11.19
N TYR A 106 11.20 15.05 -12.20
CA TYR A 106 11.14 14.67 -13.60
C TYR A 106 12.16 13.58 -13.96
N ARG A 107 13.42 13.75 -13.55
CA ARG A 107 14.49 12.81 -13.90
C ARG A 107 14.30 11.45 -13.22
N VAL A 108 13.90 11.43 -11.95
CA VAL A 108 13.60 10.19 -11.23
C VAL A 108 12.41 9.47 -11.88
N LEU A 109 11.29 10.14 -12.09
CA LEU A 109 10.09 9.51 -12.68
C LEU A 109 10.35 9.03 -14.11
N LYS A 110 11.00 9.84 -14.95
CA LYS A 110 11.34 9.47 -16.32
C LYS A 110 12.19 8.20 -16.36
N TYR A 111 13.15 8.07 -15.44
CA TYR A 111 13.96 6.87 -15.30
C TYR A 111 13.12 5.66 -14.86
N ARG A 112 12.29 5.83 -13.83
CA ARG A 112 11.46 4.74 -13.26
C ARG A 112 10.43 4.17 -14.24
N TYR A 113 9.80 5.03 -15.03
CA TYR A 113 8.75 4.63 -15.98
C TYR A 113 9.27 4.40 -17.41
N THR A 114 10.59 4.28 -17.60
CA THR A 114 11.14 3.99 -18.94
C THR A 114 10.65 2.64 -19.50
N PHE A 115 10.48 1.64 -18.62
CA PHE A 115 10.10 0.28 -18.99
C PHE A 115 8.73 -0.16 -18.44
N SER A 116 7.88 0.79 -18.05
CA SER A 116 6.50 0.53 -17.61
C SER A 116 5.58 0.15 -18.78
N THR A 117 4.43 -0.47 -18.50
CA THR A 117 3.51 -1.03 -19.52
C THR A 117 3.01 0.03 -20.51
N ASN A 118 2.69 1.24 -20.02
CA ASN A 118 2.24 2.37 -20.83
C ASN A 118 3.25 3.53 -20.83
N SER A 119 4.54 3.21 -20.89
CA SER A 119 5.64 4.19 -20.78
C SER A 119 5.52 5.35 -21.76
N SER A 120 5.09 5.13 -23.01
CA SER A 120 4.98 6.23 -23.99
C SER A 120 4.01 7.33 -23.55
N ILE A 121 2.89 6.98 -22.91
CA ILE A 121 1.90 7.92 -22.39
C ILE A 121 2.47 8.65 -21.18
N THR A 122 3.02 7.89 -20.21
CA THR A 122 3.62 8.45 -18.99
C THR A 122 4.76 9.41 -19.31
N LEU A 123 5.72 9.00 -20.17
CA LEU A 123 6.88 9.82 -20.52
C LEU A 123 6.48 11.11 -21.24
N ALA A 124 5.44 11.07 -22.08
CA ALA A 124 4.90 12.26 -22.73
C ALA A 124 4.24 13.23 -21.73
N ALA A 125 3.49 12.70 -20.74
CA ALA A 125 2.89 13.50 -19.67
C ALA A 125 3.96 14.18 -18.81
N LEU A 126 5.03 13.47 -18.44
CA LEU A 126 6.16 14.02 -17.68
C LEU A 126 6.90 15.13 -18.46
N ASP A 127 7.13 14.93 -19.77
CA ASP A 127 7.72 15.95 -20.65
C ASP A 127 6.84 17.21 -20.71
N LEU A 128 5.53 17.04 -20.80
CA LEU A 128 4.56 18.13 -20.84
C LEU A 128 4.50 18.86 -19.49
N ARG A 129 4.52 18.15 -18.36
CA ARG A 129 4.55 18.73 -17.02
C ARG A 129 5.74 19.67 -16.85
N LEU A 130 6.94 19.19 -17.17
CA LEU A 130 8.16 20.00 -17.05
C LEU A 130 8.11 21.24 -17.96
N SER A 131 7.62 21.07 -19.19
CA SER A 131 7.51 22.16 -20.17
C SER A 131 6.48 23.22 -19.74
N ASN A 132 5.34 22.80 -19.16
CA ASN A 132 4.30 23.70 -18.64
C ASN A 132 4.77 24.49 -17.42
N LEU A 133 5.73 23.96 -16.66
CA LEU A 133 6.41 24.68 -15.58
C LEU A 133 7.48 25.67 -16.11
N GLY A 134 7.74 25.69 -17.42
CA GLY A 134 8.66 26.61 -18.07
C GLY A 134 10.11 26.15 -18.13
N TYR A 135 10.39 24.86 -17.85
CA TYR A 135 11.75 24.32 -17.77
C TYR A 135 12.15 23.54 -19.02
N ASP A 136 13.43 23.62 -19.40
CA ASP A 136 13.97 22.93 -20.58
C ASP A 136 14.33 21.49 -20.25
N LYS A 137 13.69 20.54 -20.93
CA LYS A 137 13.97 19.10 -20.79
C LYS A 137 15.35 18.68 -21.26
N ALA A 138 16.02 19.48 -22.11
CA ALA A 138 17.39 19.25 -22.57
C ALA A 138 18.45 19.58 -21.50
N GLU A 139 18.10 20.37 -20.49
CA GLU A 139 19.01 20.72 -19.40
C GLU A 139 19.28 19.52 -18.48
N THR A 140 20.47 18.94 -18.63
CA THR A 140 20.89 17.68 -17.98
C THR A 140 22.18 17.82 -17.18
N SER A 141 22.74 19.03 -17.08
CA SER A 141 23.98 19.28 -16.36
C SER A 141 23.82 18.84 -14.90
N THR A 142 24.80 18.10 -14.40
CA THR A 142 24.98 17.81 -12.97
C THR A 142 26.14 18.62 -12.39
N THR A 143 26.60 19.64 -13.11
CA THR A 143 27.76 20.46 -12.74
C THR A 143 27.31 21.84 -12.28
N GLY A 144 27.86 22.31 -11.17
CA GLY A 144 27.56 23.62 -10.58
C GLY A 144 26.47 23.57 -9.50
N THR A 145 25.93 24.74 -9.20
CA THR A 145 24.96 24.98 -8.11
C THR A 145 23.68 25.65 -8.60
N SER A 146 23.43 25.70 -9.91
CA SER A 146 22.13 26.17 -10.42
C SER A 146 21.02 25.23 -9.95
N PRO A 147 19.77 25.70 -9.81
CA PRO A 147 18.68 24.85 -9.34
C PRO A 147 18.46 23.61 -10.20
N SER A 148 18.48 23.75 -11.52
CA SER A 148 18.48 22.62 -12.46
C SER A 148 19.63 21.64 -12.23
N ALA A 149 20.85 22.12 -12.01
CA ALA A 149 22.01 21.26 -11.75
C ALA A 149 21.89 20.51 -10.42
N ILE A 150 21.40 21.17 -9.37
CA ILE A 150 21.10 20.55 -8.07
C ILE A 150 20.02 19.47 -8.24
N GLY A 151 18.91 19.78 -8.91
CA GLY A 151 17.85 18.81 -9.18
C GLY A 151 18.34 17.58 -9.96
N ASN A 152 19.16 17.80 -11.00
CA ASN A 152 19.76 16.72 -11.78
C ASN A 152 20.75 15.87 -10.96
N LYS A 153 21.56 16.47 -10.07
CA LYS A 153 22.46 15.75 -9.15
C LYS A 153 21.69 14.86 -8.17
N ILE A 154 20.63 15.40 -7.58
CA ILE A 154 19.75 14.66 -6.66
C ILE A 154 19.16 13.45 -7.37
N ALA A 155 18.60 13.65 -8.56
CA ALA A 155 18.07 12.54 -9.34
C ALA A 155 19.15 11.50 -9.67
N ALA A 156 20.35 11.92 -10.04
CA ALA A 156 21.47 11.00 -10.29
C ALA A 156 21.83 10.18 -9.05
N ALA A 157 21.87 10.79 -7.85
CA ALA A 157 22.12 10.10 -6.59
C ALA A 157 21.04 9.06 -6.27
N ILE A 158 19.77 9.42 -6.43
CA ILE A 158 18.62 8.52 -6.20
C ILE A 158 18.61 7.36 -7.19
N ILE A 159 18.89 7.63 -8.47
CA ILE A 159 18.99 6.61 -9.51
C ILE A 159 20.16 5.66 -9.21
N SER A 160 21.31 6.19 -8.77
CA SER A 160 22.45 5.35 -8.39
C SER A 160 22.14 4.47 -7.18
N HIS A 161 21.53 5.05 -6.14
CA HIS A 161 21.08 4.30 -4.97
C HIS A 161 20.12 3.17 -5.36
N GLY A 162 19.14 3.47 -6.21
CA GLY A 162 18.13 2.51 -6.64
C GLY A 162 18.64 1.34 -7.48
N LYS A 163 19.85 1.43 -8.05
CA LYS A 163 20.50 0.29 -8.73
C LYS A 163 21.11 -0.71 -7.75
N GLU A 164 21.33 -0.29 -6.49
CA GLU A 164 22.08 -1.04 -5.48
C GLU A 164 21.27 -1.27 -4.19
N ASP A 165 19.97 -0.95 -4.21
CA ASP A 165 19.11 -1.07 -3.04
C ASP A 165 18.43 -2.43 -2.91
N GLY A 166 18.77 -3.38 -3.78
CA GLY A 166 18.19 -4.72 -3.77
C GLY A 166 16.83 -4.82 -4.45
N ALA A 167 16.28 -3.75 -5.04
CA ALA A 167 15.04 -3.83 -5.82
C ALA A 167 15.20 -4.59 -7.14
N ASN A 168 16.44 -4.79 -7.60
CA ASN A 168 16.77 -5.49 -8.84
C ASN A 168 16.08 -4.89 -10.07
N GLU A 169 16.18 -3.55 -10.17
CA GLU A 169 15.76 -2.82 -11.35
C GLU A 169 16.36 -3.40 -12.63
N SER A 170 15.53 -3.51 -13.65
CA SER A 170 15.91 -4.12 -14.92
C SER A 170 15.34 -3.33 -16.09
N THR A 171 15.80 -3.66 -17.30
CA THR A 171 15.22 -3.12 -18.54
C THR A 171 13.92 -3.80 -18.94
N LEU A 172 13.37 -4.67 -18.09
CA LEU A 172 12.08 -5.33 -18.24
C LEU A 172 11.09 -4.82 -17.18
N ALA A 173 9.81 -4.80 -17.53
CA ALA A 173 8.73 -4.50 -16.59
C ALA A 173 8.71 -5.50 -15.42
N GLY A 174 8.31 -5.03 -14.22
CA GLY A 174 8.13 -5.87 -13.03
C GLY A 174 9.40 -6.15 -12.19
N TYR A 175 10.56 -5.64 -12.62
CA TYR A 175 11.89 -5.86 -12.00
C TYR A 175 12.30 -7.34 -11.98
N ARG A 176 13.60 -7.61 -11.80
CA ARG A 176 14.12 -8.99 -11.83
C ARG A 176 13.99 -9.64 -10.46
N ASP A 177 13.41 -10.83 -10.41
CA ASP A 177 13.54 -11.74 -9.28
C ASP A 177 14.92 -12.43 -9.28
N ASP A 178 15.63 -12.36 -8.16
CA ASP A 178 16.91 -13.02 -7.92
C ASP A 178 16.87 -14.09 -6.82
N THR A 179 15.71 -14.33 -6.21
CA THR A 179 15.52 -15.38 -5.19
C THR A 179 15.50 -16.79 -5.78
N ASN A 180 15.20 -16.92 -7.07
CA ASN A 180 14.80 -18.17 -7.72
C ASN A 180 13.57 -18.80 -7.06
N TYR A 181 12.62 -17.98 -6.61
CA TYR A 181 11.37 -18.46 -6.04
C TYR A 181 10.65 -19.36 -7.05
N ILE A 182 10.31 -20.57 -6.60
CA ILE A 182 9.49 -21.52 -7.35
C ILE A 182 8.35 -21.94 -6.42
N PRO A 183 7.08 -21.74 -6.82
CA PRO A 183 5.97 -22.19 -6.00
C PRO A 183 6.02 -23.71 -5.86
N VAL A 184 5.88 -24.21 -4.64
CA VAL A 184 5.87 -25.65 -4.35
C VAL A 184 4.63 -26.35 -4.92
N ASN A 185 3.60 -25.57 -5.22
CA ASN A 185 2.32 -26.03 -5.73
C ASN A 185 2.17 -25.71 -7.23
N SER A 186 1.67 -26.70 -7.97
CA SER A 186 1.29 -26.51 -9.37
C SER A 186 0.10 -25.56 -9.48
N PRO A 187 -0.01 -24.81 -10.58
CA PRO A 187 -1.10 -23.86 -10.74
C PRO A 187 -2.50 -24.52 -10.66
N LEU A 188 -3.45 -23.81 -10.06
CA LEU A 188 -4.87 -24.13 -10.12
C LEU A 188 -5.44 -23.61 -11.45
N ILE A 189 -5.85 -24.51 -12.33
CA ILE A 189 -6.49 -24.22 -13.61
C ILE A 189 -7.96 -23.88 -13.34
N LEU A 190 -8.32 -22.61 -13.49
CA LEU A 190 -9.67 -22.15 -13.19
C LEU A 190 -10.72 -22.67 -14.16
N GLU A 191 -10.39 -22.82 -15.45
CA GLU A 191 -11.31 -23.31 -16.49
C GLU A 191 -11.80 -24.74 -16.25
N THR A 192 -10.93 -25.62 -15.74
CA THR A 192 -11.26 -27.02 -15.48
C THR A 192 -11.48 -27.30 -13.99
N ASN A 193 -11.27 -26.29 -13.14
CA ASN A 193 -11.18 -26.44 -11.70
C ASN A 193 -10.24 -27.60 -11.25
N ASP A 194 -9.11 -27.76 -11.95
CA ASP A 194 -8.15 -28.84 -11.71
C ASP A 194 -6.73 -28.29 -11.52
N THR A 195 -5.85 -29.07 -10.91
CA THR A 195 -4.41 -28.79 -10.97
C THR A 195 -3.83 -29.39 -12.25
N ALA A 196 -2.82 -28.74 -12.85
CA ALA A 196 -2.21 -29.19 -14.11
C ALA A 196 -1.67 -30.64 -14.11
N SER A 197 -1.63 -31.29 -12.95
CA SER A 197 -1.36 -32.69 -12.76
C SER A 197 -2.46 -33.26 -11.85
N PHE A 198 -3.02 -34.41 -12.24
CA PHE A 198 -4.15 -35.07 -11.58
C PHE A 198 -4.08 -34.98 -10.05
N PHE A 199 -5.07 -34.34 -9.43
CA PHE A 199 -5.21 -34.28 -7.97
C PHE A 199 -5.17 -35.70 -7.36
N PRO A 200 -4.40 -35.95 -6.28
CA PRO A 200 -3.66 -35.00 -5.43
C PRO A 200 -2.21 -34.71 -5.88
N ASN A 201 -1.75 -35.25 -7.00
CA ASN A 201 -0.37 -35.12 -7.45
C ASN A 201 -0.19 -33.78 -8.16
N GLY A 202 0.01 -32.70 -7.42
CA GLY A 202 0.22 -31.35 -7.99
C GLY A 202 0.15 -30.25 -6.94
N TRP A 203 -0.54 -30.49 -5.83
CA TRP A 203 -0.57 -29.61 -4.67
C TRP A 203 0.24 -30.23 -3.52
N SER A 204 1.54 -29.93 -3.51
CA SER A 204 2.53 -30.57 -2.65
C SER A 204 2.45 -30.11 -1.18
N ASP A 205 2.02 -28.87 -0.92
CA ASP A 205 1.85 -28.32 0.43
C ASP A 205 0.62 -27.40 0.52
N LEU A 206 -0.34 -27.79 1.35
CA LEU A 206 -1.66 -27.16 1.50
C LEU A 206 -1.63 -25.83 2.25
N ASN A 207 -0.53 -25.56 2.96
CA ASN A 207 -0.35 -24.31 3.68
C ASN A 207 0.41 -23.28 2.85
N ARG A 208 0.83 -23.64 1.63
CA ARG A 208 1.68 -22.83 0.76
C ARG A 208 0.91 -22.24 -0.41
N TRP A 209 1.37 -21.11 -0.93
CA TRP A 209 0.73 -20.40 -2.04
C TRP A 209 0.63 -21.31 -3.27
N GLN A 210 -0.48 -21.17 -3.99
CA GLN A 210 -0.73 -21.86 -5.24
C GLN A 210 -1.01 -20.81 -6.32
N PRO A 211 -0.21 -20.76 -7.39
CA PRO A 211 -0.48 -19.87 -8.51
C PRO A 211 -1.82 -20.21 -9.16
N LEU A 212 -2.54 -19.20 -9.65
CA LEU A 212 -3.72 -19.44 -10.49
C LEU A 212 -3.36 -19.46 -11.98
N ALA A 213 -4.08 -20.27 -12.74
CA ALA A 213 -3.99 -20.37 -14.19
C ALA A 213 -5.34 -20.04 -14.85
N PHE A 214 -5.32 -19.02 -15.72
CA PHE A 214 -6.47 -18.44 -16.39
C PHE A 214 -6.43 -18.73 -17.89
N SER A 215 -7.59 -18.82 -18.53
CA SER A 215 -7.71 -18.88 -19.99
C SER A 215 -7.29 -17.56 -20.64
N VAL A 216 -7.67 -16.45 -20.00
CA VAL A 216 -7.28 -15.04 -20.26
C VAL A 216 -7.13 -14.34 -18.91
N ALA A 217 -6.14 -13.45 -18.78
CA ALA A 217 -5.89 -12.73 -17.54
C ALA A 217 -5.70 -11.24 -17.80
N PHE A 218 -6.43 -10.42 -17.05
CA PHE A 218 -6.24 -8.98 -17.01
C PHE A 218 -5.94 -8.52 -15.58
N THR A 219 -5.11 -7.49 -15.49
CA THR A 219 -4.92 -6.75 -14.24
C THR A 219 -6.17 -5.95 -13.93
N GLN A 220 -6.20 -5.43 -12.72
CA GLN A 220 -7.22 -4.56 -12.19
C GLN A 220 -7.57 -3.39 -13.13
N ASN A 221 -6.55 -2.72 -13.65
CA ASN A 221 -6.63 -1.62 -14.59
C ASN A 221 -6.61 -2.06 -16.06
N GLY A 222 -7.06 -3.28 -16.34
CA GLY A 222 -7.30 -3.78 -17.69
C GLY A 222 -6.05 -4.09 -18.52
N GLN A 223 -4.86 -4.17 -17.91
CA GLN A 223 -3.63 -4.55 -18.62
C GLN A 223 -3.59 -6.06 -18.82
N ILE A 224 -2.99 -6.53 -19.91
CA ILE A 224 -2.82 -7.97 -20.15
C ILE A 224 -1.86 -8.55 -19.10
N ALA A 225 -2.29 -9.61 -18.41
CA ALA A 225 -1.49 -10.31 -17.43
C ALA A 225 -1.04 -11.70 -17.94
N SER A 226 -0.09 -12.31 -17.23
CA SER A 226 0.32 -13.70 -17.50
C SER A 226 -0.83 -14.65 -17.20
N LYS A 227 -1.06 -15.61 -18.11
CA LYS A 227 -2.06 -16.68 -17.91
C LYS A 227 -1.78 -17.55 -16.71
N ILE A 228 -0.51 -17.71 -16.33
CA ILE A 228 -0.10 -18.40 -15.10
C ILE A 228 0.54 -17.35 -14.20
N GLN A 229 0.04 -17.24 -12.98
CA GLN A 229 0.59 -16.31 -12.00
C GLN A 229 2.05 -16.61 -11.68
N ARG A 230 2.81 -15.54 -11.48
CA ARG A 230 4.17 -15.57 -10.95
C ARG A 230 4.20 -14.66 -9.74
N PHE A 231 4.92 -15.06 -8.70
CA PHE A 231 5.02 -14.26 -7.49
C PHE A 231 5.57 -12.88 -7.83
N VAL A 232 4.82 -11.82 -7.51
CA VAL A 232 5.26 -10.45 -7.75
C VAL A 232 6.28 -10.05 -6.69
N SER A 233 7.52 -9.82 -7.13
CA SER A 233 8.62 -9.29 -6.31
C SER A 233 8.94 -10.12 -5.04
N PRO A 234 9.17 -11.44 -5.12
CA PRO A 234 9.44 -12.25 -3.92
C PRO A 234 10.69 -11.79 -3.16
N HIS A 235 11.67 -11.18 -3.83
CA HIS A 235 12.89 -10.63 -3.22
C HIS A 235 12.70 -9.38 -2.36
N TRP A 236 11.50 -8.77 -2.35
CA TRP A 236 11.34 -7.39 -1.87
C TRP A 236 11.64 -7.18 -0.38
N GLY A 237 11.59 -8.25 0.43
CA GLY A 237 12.00 -8.21 1.85
C GLY A 237 13.48 -7.86 2.08
N SER A 238 14.30 -7.94 1.03
CA SER A 238 15.73 -7.60 1.06
C SER A 238 16.03 -6.18 0.57
N VAL A 239 15.03 -5.45 0.07
CA VAL A 239 15.22 -4.07 -0.41
C VAL A 239 15.63 -3.16 0.76
N LYS A 240 16.55 -2.22 0.52
CA LYS A 240 16.95 -1.21 1.51
C LYS A 240 15.74 -0.33 1.84
N ALA A 241 15.25 -0.48 3.06
CA ALA A 241 14.18 0.32 3.63
C ALA A 241 14.71 1.68 4.12
N PHE A 242 13.80 2.56 4.54
CA PHE A 242 14.12 3.83 5.18
C PHE A 242 13.87 3.74 6.69
N GLY A 243 14.92 3.70 7.52
CA GLY A 243 14.73 3.72 8.96
C GLY A 243 14.03 2.48 9.55
N LEU A 244 14.05 1.35 8.83
CA LEU A 244 13.91 0.01 9.42
C LEU A 244 15.32 -0.50 9.71
N PHE A 245 15.65 -0.68 10.98
CA PHE A 245 17.00 -0.99 11.43
C PHE A 245 17.21 -2.49 11.58
N SER A 246 18.47 -2.92 11.54
CA SER A 246 18.87 -4.30 11.83
C SER A 246 18.27 -4.83 13.16
N SER A 247 18.10 -3.97 14.17
CA SER A 247 17.47 -4.30 15.45
C SER A 247 15.96 -4.58 15.36
N ASP A 248 15.29 -4.16 14.29
CA ASP A 248 13.87 -4.38 14.06
C ASP A 248 13.60 -5.76 13.42
N ARG A 249 14.65 -6.48 13.01
CA ARG A 249 14.57 -7.84 12.46
C ARG A 249 14.57 -8.88 13.57
N ASN A 250 13.76 -9.92 13.41
CA ASN A 250 13.85 -11.13 14.22
C ASN A 250 14.99 -12.06 13.73
N SER A 251 15.11 -13.25 14.33
CA SER A 251 16.11 -14.26 13.95
C SER A 251 16.00 -14.76 12.50
N ASP A 252 14.81 -14.66 11.91
CA ASP A 252 14.54 -15.05 10.53
C ASP A 252 14.79 -13.89 9.54
N GLY A 253 15.27 -12.76 10.04
CA GLY A 253 15.53 -11.57 9.24
C GLY A 253 14.28 -10.77 8.88
N LEU A 254 13.13 -11.04 9.51
CA LEU A 254 11.86 -10.38 9.22
C LEU A 254 11.63 -9.15 10.08
N TYR A 255 11.20 -8.05 9.46
CA TYR A 255 10.83 -6.83 10.16
C TYR A 255 9.43 -6.94 10.77
N PHE A 256 9.32 -6.67 12.07
CA PHE A 256 8.05 -6.63 12.80
C PHE A 256 7.15 -7.86 12.60
N ASP A 257 7.75 -9.04 12.42
CA ASP A 257 7.05 -10.30 12.17
C ASP A 257 5.93 -10.56 13.20
N PRO A 258 4.67 -10.74 12.76
CA PRO A 258 3.55 -11.05 13.64
C PRO A 258 3.50 -12.53 14.08
N GLY A 259 4.37 -13.38 13.55
CA GLY A 259 4.40 -14.81 13.83
C GLY A 259 3.63 -15.63 12.79
N ALA A 260 3.63 -16.95 12.95
CA ALA A 260 3.07 -17.86 11.94
C ALA A 260 1.53 -17.84 11.90
N PRO A 261 0.92 -17.92 10.69
CA PRO A 261 -0.52 -18.07 10.54
C PRO A 261 -1.01 -19.48 10.95
N PRO A 262 -2.33 -19.65 11.19
CA PRO A 262 -2.94 -20.97 11.36
C PRO A 262 -2.62 -21.94 10.21
N LYS A 263 -2.43 -23.23 10.49
CA LYS A 263 -2.08 -24.23 9.47
C LYS A 263 -3.02 -25.43 9.48
N LEU A 264 -3.43 -25.86 8.30
CA LEU A 264 -4.14 -27.12 8.10
C LEU A 264 -3.24 -28.30 8.52
N GLY A 265 -3.78 -29.17 9.38
CA GLY A 265 -3.04 -30.31 9.94
C GLY A 265 -1.97 -29.94 10.96
N GLY A 266 -1.92 -28.69 11.42
CA GLY A 266 -0.92 -28.20 12.38
C GLY A 266 -1.54 -27.34 13.48
N SER A 267 -0.73 -26.41 14.01
CA SER A 267 -1.21 -25.41 14.97
C SER A 267 -2.26 -24.51 14.32
N GLY A 268 -3.42 -24.35 14.95
CA GLY A 268 -4.52 -23.56 14.40
C GLY A 268 -5.33 -24.28 13.30
N ASP A 269 -5.31 -25.61 13.20
CA ASP A 269 -6.09 -26.36 12.18
C ASP A 269 -7.59 -26.04 12.21
N LEU A 270 -8.17 -25.87 13.41
CA LEU A 270 -9.57 -25.47 13.54
C LEU A 270 -9.79 -24.04 13.04
N ASP A 271 -8.91 -23.11 13.43
CA ASP A 271 -8.99 -21.72 12.98
C ASP A 271 -8.84 -21.62 11.47
N TYR A 272 -7.89 -22.35 10.86
CA TYR A 272 -7.72 -22.44 9.41
C TYR A 272 -9.04 -22.80 8.70
N LYS A 273 -9.77 -23.79 9.21
CA LYS A 273 -11.05 -24.22 8.64
C LYS A 273 -12.16 -23.20 8.90
N ASN A 274 -12.20 -22.61 10.08
CA ASN A 274 -13.19 -21.58 10.43
C ASN A 274 -12.98 -20.30 9.60
N ASN A 275 -11.74 -19.92 9.30
CA ASN A 275 -11.43 -18.80 8.42
C ASN A 275 -11.95 -19.02 6.98
N ALA A 276 -11.95 -20.28 6.51
CA ALA A 276 -12.56 -20.63 5.23
C ALA A 276 -14.09 -20.50 5.26
N VAL A 277 -14.72 -20.81 6.40
CA VAL A 277 -16.16 -20.57 6.62
C VAL A 277 -16.46 -19.08 6.64
N GLU A 278 -15.67 -18.28 7.36
CA GLU A 278 -15.84 -16.82 7.45
C GLU A 278 -15.83 -16.16 6.05
N VAL A 279 -14.90 -16.53 5.18
CA VAL A 279 -14.88 -16.01 3.79
C VAL A 279 -16.16 -16.36 3.03
N LEU A 280 -16.72 -17.56 3.24
CA LEU A 280 -17.99 -17.96 2.62
C LEU A 280 -19.19 -17.23 3.23
N GLU A 281 -19.16 -16.92 4.53
CA GLU A 281 -20.16 -16.08 5.19
C GLU A 281 -20.15 -14.67 4.58
N TYR A 282 -18.98 -14.05 4.43
CA TYR A 282 -18.84 -12.76 3.75
C TYR A 282 -19.31 -12.81 2.30
N SER A 283 -18.96 -13.86 1.56
CA SER A 283 -19.43 -14.06 0.18
C SER A 283 -20.96 -14.21 0.09
N ALA A 284 -21.60 -14.81 1.09
CA ALA A 284 -23.06 -14.95 1.14
C ALA A 284 -23.79 -13.63 1.46
N LEU A 285 -23.10 -12.63 2.02
CA LEU A 285 -23.67 -11.29 2.28
C LEU A 285 -23.81 -10.44 1.02
N LEU A 286 -23.20 -10.84 -0.10
CA LEU A 286 -23.14 -10.04 -1.33
C LEU A 286 -24.41 -10.11 -2.20
N ASP A 287 -25.45 -10.82 -1.74
CA ASP A 287 -26.70 -10.99 -2.48
C ASP A 287 -27.61 -9.74 -2.40
N PRO A 288 -27.79 -8.97 -3.49
CA PRO A 288 -28.62 -7.78 -3.46
C PRO A 288 -30.12 -8.06 -3.26
N SER A 289 -30.57 -9.32 -3.35
CA SER A 289 -31.95 -9.68 -3.01
C SER A 289 -32.18 -9.77 -1.49
N ASN A 290 -31.11 -9.85 -0.70
CA ASN A 290 -31.18 -9.89 0.75
C ASN A 290 -31.45 -8.49 1.31
N SER A 291 -32.62 -8.29 1.90
CA SER A 291 -33.06 -7.02 2.52
C SER A 291 -32.30 -6.60 3.79
N ALA A 292 -31.28 -7.34 4.22
CA ALA A 292 -30.49 -6.98 5.39
C ALA A 292 -29.78 -5.63 5.19
N THR A 293 -29.95 -4.73 6.14
CA THR A 293 -29.30 -3.42 6.12
C THR A 293 -28.12 -3.36 7.09
N ILE A 294 -27.22 -2.42 6.84
CA ILE A 294 -26.10 -2.09 7.70
C ILE A 294 -25.99 -0.57 7.85
N ASN A 295 -25.70 -0.11 9.07
CA ASN A 295 -25.45 1.29 9.34
C ASN A 295 -23.98 1.64 9.11
N LEU A 296 -23.69 2.40 8.06
CA LEU A 296 -22.34 2.87 7.72
C LEU A 296 -21.93 4.14 8.46
N SER A 297 -22.78 4.70 9.31
CA SER A 297 -22.41 5.92 10.03
C SER A 297 -21.28 5.64 11.01
N PRO A 298 -20.41 6.64 11.27
CA PRO A 298 -19.39 6.47 12.29
C PRO A 298 -19.96 6.21 13.69
N SER A 299 -21.25 6.46 13.95
CA SER A 299 -21.88 6.09 15.23
C SER A 299 -22.03 4.59 15.45
N ALA A 300 -21.99 3.80 14.38
CA ALA A 300 -22.24 2.36 14.41
C ALA A 300 -21.04 1.52 13.93
N ARG A 301 -20.16 2.08 13.11
CA ARG A 301 -19.00 1.38 12.53
C ARG A 301 -17.70 2.15 12.75
N GLY A 302 -16.59 1.41 12.80
CA GLY A 302 -15.26 1.93 13.13
C GLY A 302 -14.94 1.83 14.63
N ASN A 303 -13.92 2.55 15.07
CA ASN A 303 -13.38 2.49 16.43
C ASN A 303 -12.95 1.06 16.85
N ASN A 304 -12.37 0.31 15.92
CA ASN A 304 -11.91 -1.04 16.23
C ASN A 304 -10.66 -1.00 17.11
N PRO A 305 -10.56 -1.88 18.12
CA PRO A 305 -9.28 -2.34 18.63
C PRO A 305 -8.33 -2.73 17.49
N LEU A 306 -7.02 -2.52 17.70
CA LEU A 306 -6.04 -2.82 16.66
C LEU A 306 -6.06 -4.30 16.29
N GLY A 307 -6.22 -4.58 14.99
CA GLY A 307 -6.16 -5.93 14.43
C GLY A 307 -7.48 -6.70 14.51
N THR A 308 -8.59 -6.02 14.81
CA THR A 308 -9.94 -6.62 14.92
C THR A 308 -10.96 -5.83 14.09
N ASN A 309 -12.18 -6.35 14.00
CA ASN A 309 -13.35 -5.70 13.39
C ASN A 309 -14.55 -5.66 14.37
N ASP A 310 -14.28 -5.52 15.67
CA ASP A 310 -15.27 -5.57 16.76
C ASP A 310 -15.56 -4.19 17.38
N GLY A 311 -15.21 -3.10 16.68
CA GLY A 311 -15.49 -1.73 17.08
C GLY A 311 -16.99 -1.41 17.07
N THR A 312 -17.38 -0.47 17.93
CA THR A 312 -18.78 -0.05 18.11
C THR A 312 -19.05 1.37 17.60
N GLY A 313 -18.13 1.94 16.82
CA GLY A 313 -18.19 3.31 16.33
C GLY A 313 -17.87 4.40 17.38
N HIS A 314 -18.02 5.63 16.93
CA HIS A 314 -17.85 6.90 17.62
C HIS A 314 -19.21 7.59 17.80
N PRO A 315 -19.76 7.71 19.02
CA PRO A 315 -21.12 8.20 19.21
C PRO A 315 -21.31 9.69 18.86
N VAL A 316 -20.24 10.48 18.88
CA VAL A 316 -20.26 11.94 18.70
C VAL A 316 -19.08 12.37 17.84
N ASN A 317 -19.32 13.32 16.93
CA ASN A 317 -18.25 13.98 16.18
C ASN A 317 -17.51 14.97 17.10
N PRO A 318 -16.20 14.80 17.34
CA PRO A 318 -15.46 15.63 18.29
C PRO A 318 -15.29 17.09 17.84
N GLU A 319 -15.39 17.38 16.54
CA GLU A 319 -15.24 18.73 15.99
C GLU A 319 -16.56 19.51 16.04
N THR A 320 -17.72 18.84 15.95
CA THR A 320 -19.04 19.51 15.99
C THR A 320 -19.78 19.36 17.33
N GLY A 321 -19.42 18.36 18.14
CA GLY A 321 -20.13 18.00 19.38
C GLY A 321 -21.50 17.35 19.16
N LEU A 322 -21.86 17.02 17.92
CA LEU A 322 -23.14 16.42 17.55
C LEU A 322 -23.00 14.91 17.29
N PRO A 323 -24.05 14.10 17.55
CA PRO A 323 -24.06 12.69 17.16
C PRO A 323 -23.99 12.54 15.63
N TYR A 324 -23.34 11.48 15.15
CA TYR A 324 -23.39 11.16 13.72
C TYR A 324 -24.80 10.65 13.36
N PRO A 325 -25.41 11.15 12.27
CA PRO A 325 -26.69 10.65 11.81
C PRO A 325 -26.55 9.21 11.28
N SER A 326 -27.62 8.43 11.39
CA SER A 326 -27.66 7.07 10.81
C SER A 326 -27.45 7.11 9.30
N ASN A 327 -26.76 6.11 8.78
CA ASN A 327 -26.50 5.93 7.35
C ASN A 327 -26.79 4.45 7.01
N GLU A 328 -28.08 4.11 6.94
CA GLU A 328 -28.51 2.73 6.64
C GLU A 328 -28.44 2.47 5.14
N VAL A 329 -27.75 1.41 4.74
CA VAL A 329 -27.69 0.93 3.36
C VAL A 329 -27.92 -0.57 3.31
N LEU A 330 -28.20 -1.12 2.13
CA LEU A 330 -28.22 -2.56 1.91
C LEU A 330 -26.83 -3.16 2.19
N HIS A 331 -26.74 -4.20 3.02
CA HIS A 331 -25.46 -4.80 3.38
C HIS A 331 -24.75 -5.38 2.14
N ALA A 332 -25.51 -5.99 1.22
CA ALA A 332 -24.97 -6.47 -0.05
C ALA A 332 -24.36 -5.35 -0.89
N ASP A 333 -24.97 -4.17 -0.94
CA ASP A 333 -24.39 -3.02 -1.64
C ASP A 333 -23.11 -2.54 -0.96
N PHE A 334 -23.10 -2.43 0.37
CA PHE A 334 -21.90 -2.08 1.11
C PHE A 334 -20.74 -3.05 0.85
N GLY A 335 -20.95 -4.36 0.99
CA GLY A 335 -19.89 -5.36 0.82
C GLY A 335 -19.26 -5.32 -0.57
N ARG A 336 -20.08 -5.19 -1.61
CA ARG A 336 -19.64 -5.08 -3.00
C ARG A 336 -18.93 -3.75 -3.28
N CYS A 337 -19.48 -2.63 -2.80
CA CYS A 337 -18.87 -1.31 -2.87
C CYS A 337 -17.52 -1.25 -2.17
N ALA A 338 -17.42 -1.74 -0.93
CA ALA A 338 -16.16 -1.76 -0.18
C ALA A 338 -15.12 -2.63 -0.88
N ALA A 339 -15.52 -3.80 -1.39
CA ALA A 339 -14.63 -4.70 -2.11
C ALA A 339 -14.05 -4.07 -3.38
N GLU A 340 -14.83 -3.33 -4.16
CA GLU A 340 -14.36 -2.66 -5.38
C GLU A 340 -13.61 -1.34 -5.10
N PHE A 341 -14.10 -0.52 -4.16
CA PHE A 341 -13.47 0.75 -3.79
C PHE A 341 -12.04 0.54 -3.28
N TRP A 342 -11.86 -0.36 -2.31
CA TRP A 342 -10.55 -0.69 -1.75
C TRP A 342 -9.78 -1.74 -2.54
N ALA A 343 -10.40 -2.34 -3.57
CA ALA A 343 -9.61 -2.97 -4.61
C ALA A 343 -8.86 -1.94 -5.42
N ASP A 344 -9.27 -0.66 -5.42
CA ASP A 344 -8.79 0.47 -6.22
C ASP A 344 -9.25 0.44 -7.69
N GLY A 345 -10.20 -0.42 -8.08
CA GLY A 345 -10.83 -0.48 -9.43
C GLY A 345 -9.92 -0.36 -10.68
N PRO A 346 -10.47 -0.19 -11.89
CA PRO A 346 -9.66 -0.05 -13.11
C PRO A 346 -8.84 1.25 -13.24
N GLU A 347 -9.05 2.21 -12.34
CA GLU A 347 -8.28 3.48 -12.25
C GLU A 347 -7.24 3.44 -11.12
N SER A 348 -6.79 2.24 -10.74
CA SER A 348 -5.97 1.96 -9.56
C SER A 348 -4.67 2.73 -9.43
N GLU A 349 -4.49 3.46 -8.33
CA GLU A 349 -3.18 3.90 -7.87
C GLU A 349 -2.50 2.86 -6.96
N THR A 350 -3.10 1.68 -6.78
CA THR A 350 -2.76 0.65 -5.76
C THR A 350 -2.82 1.19 -4.33
N PRO A 351 -2.77 0.35 -3.28
CA PRO A 351 -2.89 0.81 -1.90
C PRO A 351 -1.95 1.96 -1.51
N PRO A 352 -0.65 1.99 -1.88
CA PRO A 352 0.20 3.14 -1.57
C PRO A 352 -0.21 4.43 -2.28
N GLY A 353 -0.75 4.36 -3.51
CA GLY A 353 -1.21 5.54 -4.24
C GLY A 353 -2.54 6.07 -3.71
N HIS A 354 -3.47 5.19 -3.35
CA HIS A 354 -4.75 5.59 -2.73
C HIS A 354 -4.50 6.48 -1.50
N TRP A 355 -3.55 6.12 -0.64
CA TRP A 355 -3.22 6.93 0.53
C TRP A 355 -2.54 8.27 0.22
N ASN A 356 -1.91 8.43 -0.96
CA ASN A 356 -1.48 9.74 -1.43
C ASN A 356 -2.67 10.60 -1.89
N VAL A 357 -3.66 10.00 -2.56
CA VAL A 357 -4.93 10.70 -2.92
C VAL A 357 -5.66 11.17 -1.65
N LEU A 358 -5.79 10.32 -0.63
CA LEU A 358 -6.38 10.73 0.64
C LEU A 358 -5.57 11.81 1.35
N ALA A 359 -4.24 11.74 1.34
CA ALA A 359 -3.38 12.77 1.94
C ALA A 359 -3.51 14.13 1.24
N ASN A 360 -3.69 14.10 -0.07
CA ASN A 360 -3.97 15.24 -0.93
C ASN A 360 -5.31 15.89 -0.57
N GLU A 361 -6.38 15.10 -0.48
CA GLU A 361 -7.72 15.57 -0.11
C GLU A 361 -7.77 16.09 1.34
N VAL A 362 -7.09 15.43 2.27
CA VAL A 362 -6.97 15.90 3.67
C VAL A 362 -6.27 17.26 3.73
N THR A 363 -5.23 17.47 2.93
CA THR A 363 -4.56 18.77 2.82
C THR A 363 -5.53 19.84 2.31
N ASP A 364 -6.30 19.51 1.27
CA ASP A 364 -7.32 20.40 0.70
C ASP A 364 -8.42 20.74 1.73
N MET A 365 -8.86 19.75 2.52
CA MET A 365 -9.82 19.94 3.62
C MET A 365 -9.28 20.85 4.73
N ILE A 366 -8.00 20.71 5.09
CA ILE A 366 -7.35 21.59 6.08
C ILE A 366 -7.30 23.03 5.56
N ILE A 367 -6.87 23.22 4.30
CA ILE A 367 -6.80 24.54 3.66
C ILE A 367 -8.18 25.19 3.57
N ALA A 368 -9.22 24.41 3.25
CA ALA A 368 -10.58 24.91 3.12
C ALA A 368 -11.23 25.24 4.48
N ASN A 369 -10.70 24.71 5.58
CA ASN A 369 -11.25 24.93 6.91
C ASN A 369 -10.56 26.11 7.61
N PRO A 370 -11.24 27.26 7.83
CA PRO A 370 -10.63 28.45 8.42
C PRO A 370 -10.25 28.31 9.90
N SER A 371 -10.65 27.21 10.55
CA SER A 371 -10.26 26.90 11.94
C SER A 371 -8.98 26.06 12.04
N LEU A 372 -8.46 25.58 10.91
CA LEU A 372 -7.26 24.76 10.84
C LEU A 372 -6.14 25.51 10.12
N ASP A 373 -4.93 25.28 10.60
CA ASP A 373 -3.70 25.75 9.97
C ASP A 373 -2.88 24.54 9.51
N LEU A 374 -2.03 24.71 8.49
CA LEU A 374 -1.02 23.73 8.08
C LEU A 374 0.12 23.66 9.12
N LYS A 375 -0.18 23.13 10.30
CA LYS A 375 0.75 22.93 11.44
C LYS A 375 0.93 21.44 11.71
N ILE A 376 2.17 20.98 11.68
CA ILE A 376 2.47 19.57 11.97
C ILE A 376 2.09 19.27 13.42
N ALA A 377 1.32 18.20 13.61
CA ALA A 377 0.74 17.77 14.88
C ALA A 377 -0.08 18.87 15.60
N ARG A 378 -0.70 19.79 14.84
CA ARG A 378 -1.38 21.00 15.34
C ARG A 378 -0.49 21.90 16.21
N LYS A 379 0.85 21.81 16.07
CA LYS A 379 1.84 22.52 16.89
C LYS A 379 2.86 23.25 16.01
N GLY A 380 3.55 24.22 16.60
CA GLY A 380 4.63 24.93 15.93
C GLY A 380 4.15 25.96 14.90
N PRO A 381 5.03 26.36 13.96
CA PRO A 381 4.71 27.38 12.96
C PRO A 381 3.71 26.87 11.92
N VAL A 382 2.94 27.80 11.35
CA VAL A 382 2.16 27.55 10.13
C VAL A 382 3.16 27.36 8.99
N LEU A 383 2.99 26.30 8.20
CA LEU A 383 3.82 26.01 7.05
C LEU A 383 3.17 26.52 5.77
N GLU A 384 3.99 26.89 4.80
CA GLU A 384 3.53 27.05 3.42
C GLU A 384 3.13 25.69 2.84
N THR A 385 2.19 25.69 1.88
CA THR A 385 1.64 24.46 1.30
C THR A 385 2.73 23.56 0.72
N LEU A 386 3.74 24.13 0.06
CA LEU A 386 4.86 23.36 -0.49
C LEU A 386 5.62 22.61 0.63
N GLU A 387 6.00 23.30 1.71
CA GLU A 387 6.73 22.69 2.82
C GLU A 387 5.89 21.63 3.55
N TRP A 388 4.59 21.90 3.73
CA TRP A 388 3.64 20.94 4.30
C TRP A 388 3.60 19.64 3.48
N GLU A 389 3.37 19.75 2.17
CA GLU A 389 3.24 18.59 1.28
C GLU A 389 4.56 17.81 1.17
N LEU A 390 5.71 18.51 1.09
CA LEU A 390 7.02 17.84 1.07
C LEU A 390 7.27 17.00 2.33
N LYS A 391 6.99 17.55 3.51
CA LYS A 391 7.14 16.84 4.80
C LYS A 391 6.13 15.70 4.93
N LEU A 392 4.90 15.91 4.47
CA LEU A 392 3.84 14.90 4.46
C LEU A 392 4.22 13.72 3.56
N TYR A 393 4.54 13.97 2.29
CA TYR A 393 4.92 12.92 1.33
C TYR A 393 6.19 12.19 1.77
N PHE A 394 7.19 12.89 2.31
CA PHE A 394 8.40 12.25 2.82
C PHE A 394 8.09 11.26 3.95
N ALA A 395 7.26 11.65 4.93
CA ALA A 395 6.85 10.74 6.00
C ALA A 395 5.93 9.62 5.52
N LEU A 396 4.89 9.94 4.74
CA LEU A 396 3.88 9.00 4.26
C LEU A 396 4.50 7.94 3.36
N ASN A 397 5.22 8.35 2.31
CA ASN A 397 5.78 7.42 1.35
C ASN A 397 6.95 6.63 1.93
N SER A 398 7.63 7.13 2.96
CA SER A 398 8.58 6.31 3.72
C SER A 398 7.91 5.16 4.46
N ALA A 399 6.75 5.41 5.09
CA ALA A 399 5.98 4.36 5.76
C ALA A 399 5.44 3.32 4.77
N LEU A 400 4.96 3.77 3.60
CA LEU A 400 4.48 2.89 2.55
C LEU A 400 5.62 2.04 1.98
N HIS A 401 6.77 2.63 1.62
CA HIS A 401 7.94 1.88 1.15
C HIS A 401 8.42 0.84 2.18
N ASN A 402 8.55 1.23 3.45
CA ASN A 402 8.90 0.32 4.53
C ASN A 402 7.91 -0.83 4.69
N THR A 403 6.62 -0.53 4.50
CA THR A 403 5.55 -1.54 4.57
C THR A 403 5.70 -2.57 3.46
N ALA A 404 6.01 -2.14 2.23
CA ALA A 404 6.29 -3.05 1.14
C ALA A 404 7.45 -3.98 1.48
N VAL A 405 8.55 -3.46 2.02
CA VAL A 405 9.72 -4.28 2.43
C VAL A 405 9.34 -5.28 3.52
N ALA A 406 8.76 -4.83 4.62
CA ALA A 406 8.46 -5.70 5.76
C ALA A 406 7.43 -6.79 5.40
N ILE A 407 6.33 -6.41 4.73
CA ILE A 407 5.24 -7.34 4.40
C ILE A 407 5.65 -8.32 3.32
N TRP A 408 6.38 -7.90 2.28
CA TRP A 408 6.84 -8.88 1.28
C TRP A 408 7.86 -9.85 1.85
N GLY A 409 8.69 -9.44 2.82
CA GLY A 409 9.52 -10.37 3.58
C GLY A 409 8.70 -11.44 4.30
N VAL A 410 7.63 -11.05 5.00
CA VAL A 410 6.70 -11.98 5.67
C VAL A 410 5.96 -12.86 4.65
N LYS A 411 5.50 -12.29 3.52
CA LYS A 411 4.81 -13.03 2.47
C LYS A 411 5.66 -14.10 1.82
N GLU A 412 6.92 -13.79 1.53
CA GLU A 412 7.85 -14.77 0.96
C GLU A 412 8.21 -15.85 1.99
N HIS A 413 8.48 -15.45 3.24
CA HIS A 413 8.88 -16.39 4.29
C HIS A 413 7.80 -17.42 4.62
N TYR A 414 6.56 -16.97 4.86
CA TYR A 414 5.46 -17.89 5.19
C TYR A 414 4.82 -18.50 3.96
N ASP A 415 4.90 -17.81 2.81
CA ASP A 415 4.37 -18.23 1.50
C ASP A 415 2.98 -18.83 1.61
N TYR A 416 2.10 -18.17 2.38
CA TYR A 416 0.84 -18.74 2.83
C TYR A 416 -0.24 -18.80 1.73
N VAL A 417 -1.05 -19.86 1.80
CA VAL A 417 -2.15 -20.17 0.87
C VAL A 417 -3.23 -19.07 0.83
N ARG A 418 -3.90 -18.92 -0.33
CA ARG A 418 -5.04 -18.01 -0.54
C ARG A 418 -6.39 -18.70 -0.28
N PRO A 419 -7.47 -17.95 0.04
CA PRO A 419 -8.78 -18.54 0.32
C PRO A 419 -9.32 -19.44 -0.79
N ILE A 420 -9.21 -19.02 -2.06
CA ILE A 420 -9.67 -19.80 -3.22
C ILE A 420 -9.10 -21.22 -3.22
N SER A 421 -7.79 -21.39 -3.02
CA SER A 421 -7.17 -22.71 -2.95
C SER A 421 -7.68 -23.47 -1.73
N ALA A 422 -7.60 -22.85 -0.54
CA ALA A 422 -7.95 -23.48 0.74
C ALA A 422 -9.42 -23.99 0.78
N ILE A 423 -10.38 -23.14 0.39
CA ILE A 423 -11.82 -23.47 0.38
C ILE A 423 -12.09 -24.62 -0.59
N ARG A 424 -11.59 -24.52 -1.83
CA ARG A 424 -11.82 -25.54 -2.85
C ARG A 424 -11.26 -26.90 -2.45
N TYR A 425 -10.11 -26.91 -1.79
CA TYR A 425 -9.52 -28.12 -1.21
C TYR A 425 -10.41 -28.75 -0.15
N LEU A 426 -10.75 -27.97 0.87
CA LEU A 426 -11.51 -28.44 2.02
C LEU A 426 -12.86 -28.99 1.56
N ALA A 427 -13.50 -28.35 0.59
CA ALA A 427 -14.72 -28.83 -0.04
C ALA A 427 -14.51 -30.18 -0.75
N ARG A 428 -13.48 -30.30 -1.60
CA ARG A 428 -13.17 -31.52 -2.38
C ARG A 428 -12.89 -32.73 -1.50
N ILE A 429 -12.20 -32.55 -0.37
CA ILE A 429 -11.90 -33.65 0.57
C ILE A 429 -12.96 -33.83 1.67
N GLY A 430 -14.04 -33.06 1.64
CA GLY A 430 -15.12 -33.13 2.64
C GLY A 430 -14.71 -32.71 4.05
N LYS A 431 -13.70 -31.83 4.19
CA LYS A 431 -13.22 -31.28 5.46
C LYS A 431 -13.61 -29.82 5.70
N LEU A 432 -14.34 -29.20 4.77
CA LEU A 432 -14.95 -27.89 5.00
C LEU A 432 -16.07 -28.04 6.06
N PRO A 433 -16.06 -27.28 7.16
CA PRO A 433 -17.08 -27.39 8.20
C PRO A 433 -18.49 -27.16 7.63
N LEU A 434 -19.45 -28.02 8.00
CA LEU A 434 -20.83 -27.90 7.51
C LEU A 434 -21.58 -26.85 8.34
N ILE A 435 -22.25 -25.93 7.66
CA ILE A 435 -23.07 -24.86 8.23
C ILE A 435 -24.43 -24.91 7.52
N PRO A 436 -25.53 -25.28 8.18
CA PRO A 436 -26.85 -25.34 7.53
C PRO A 436 -27.21 -24.04 6.80
N GLY A 437 -27.67 -24.14 5.56
CA GLY A 437 -28.01 -23.01 4.71
C GLY A 437 -26.82 -22.28 4.08
N LEU A 438 -25.57 -22.66 4.39
CA LEU A 438 -24.34 -22.07 3.81
C LEU A 438 -23.40 -23.11 3.22
N ILE A 439 -23.07 -24.16 3.97
CA ILE A 439 -22.15 -25.23 3.58
C ILE A 439 -22.80 -26.57 3.90
N GLU A 440 -23.23 -27.28 2.86
CA GLU A 440 -23.99 -28.52 3.02
C GLU A 440 -23.40 -29.65 2.20
N LYS A 441 -23.54 -30.87 2.73
CA LYS A 441 -23.30 -32.06 1.92
C LYS A 441 -24.52 -32.29 1.04
N ILE A 442 -24.31 -32.47 -0.26
CA ILE A 442 -25.38 -32.81 -1.19
C ILE A 442 -25.87 -34.23 -0.85
N THR A 443 -27.13 -34.35 -0.47
CA THR A 443 -27.79 -35.63 -0.21
C THR A 443 -28.84 -35.92 -1.28
N SER A 444 -29.30 -37.18 -1.36
CA SER A 444 -30.44 -37.53 -2.23
C SER A 444 -31.70 -36.72 -1.93
N SER A 445 -31.89 -36.27 -0.68
CA SER A 445 -33.04 -35.43 -0.27
C SER A 445 -32.89 -34.00 -0.76
N THR A 446 -31.74 -33.37 -0.53
CA THR A 446 -31.49 -32.00 -0.99
C THR A 446 -31.46 -31.92 -2.51
N ALA A 447 -30.95 -32.97 -3.18
CA ALA A 447 -30.92 -33.08 -4.64
C ALA A 447 -32.32 -33.21 -5.28
N GLN A 448 -33.37 -33.47 -4.50
CA GLN A 448 -34.77 -33.42 -4.97
C GLN A 448 -35.43 -32.07 -4.70
N THR A 449 -34.70 -31.14 -4.06
CA THR A 449 -35.20 -29.82 -3.66
C THR A 449 -34.22 -28.74 -4.17
N TYR A 450 -33.53 -28.04 -3.29
CA TYR A 450 -32.71 -26.87 -3.63
C TYR A 450 -31.29 -27.19 -4.15
N HIS A 451 -30.86 -28.45 -4.13
CA HIS A 451 -29.64 -28.92 -4.81
C HIS A 451 -29.95 -29.67 -6.13
N SER A 452 -31.11 -29.45 -6.75
CA SER A 452 -31.55 -30.24 -7.91
C SER A 452 -30.60 -30.17 -9.11
N HIS A 453 -30.00 -29.01 -9.38
CA HIS A 453 -29.00 -28.83 -10.44
C HIS A 453 -27.65 -29.48 -10.10
N LEU A 454 -27.40 -29.81 -8.83
CA LEU A 454 -26.19 -30.49 -8.35
C LEU A 454 -26.40 -32.00 -8.12
N SER A 455 -27.50 -32.59 -8.62
CA SER A 455 -27.87 -33.98 -8.31
C SER A 455 -26.83 -35.03 -8.71
N PHE A 456 -25.97 -34.74 -9.70
CA PHE A 456 -24.87 -35.62 -10.11
C PHE A 456 -23.73 -35.68 -9.09
N TYR A 457 -23.71 -34.77 -8.12
CA TYR A 457 -22.65 -34.60 -7.13
C TYR A 457 -23.09 -34.98 -5.71
N ILE A 458 -24.09 -35.88 -5.57
CA ILE A 458 -24.47 -36.42 -4.26
C ILE A 458 -23.23 -36.97 -3.54
N GLY A 459 -23.00 -36.50 -2.32
CA GLY A 459 -21.81 -36.82 -1.52
C GLY A 459 -20.78 -35.70 -1.47
N SER A 460 -20.78 -34.77 -2.42
CA SER A 460 -19.91 -33.60 -2.45
C SER A 460 -20.41 -32.48 -1.54
N ILE A 461 -19.55 -31.50 -1.28
CA ILE A 461 -19.89 -30.28 -0.53
C ILE A 461 -20.39 -29.20 -1.50
N ALA A 462 -21.56 -28.66 -1.22
CA ALA A 462 -22.10 -27.45 -1.84
C ALA A 462 -21.95 -26.26 -0.89
N VAL A 463 -21.73 -25.08 -1.45
CA VAL A 463 -21.72 -23.81 -0.75
C VAL A 463 -22.76 -22.89 -1.37
N ASN A 464 -23.46 -22.12 -0.55
CA ASN A 464 -24.47 -21.16 -0.98
C ASN A 464 -23.88 -19.76 -0.83
N CYS A 465 -23.42 -19.15 -1.90
CA CYS A 465 -22.69 -17.87 -1.89
C CYS A 465 -22.75 -17.22 -3.28
N TRP A 466 -21.99 -16.14 -3.49
CA TRP A 466 -21.84 -15.55 -4.83
C TRP A 466 -21.33 -16.59 -5.84
N PRO A 467 -22.05 -16.84 -6.96
CA PRO A 467 -21.74 -17.94 -7.87
C PRO A 467 -20.62 -17.62 -8.88
N GLY A 468 -20.24 -16.35 -9.02
CA GLY A 468 -19.30 -15.88 -10.06
C GLY A 468 -19.82 -14.62 -10.76
N GLU A 469 -18.99 -14.04 -11.64
CA GLU A 469 -19.41 -12.93 -12.53
C GLU A 469 -20.58 -13.42 -13.40
N PRO A 470 -21.72 -12.71 -13.44
CA PRO A 470 -22.86 -13.11 -14.26
C PRO A 470 -22.54 -12.96 -15.76
N ASP A 471 -23.39 -13.52 -16.62
CA ASP A 471 -23.21 -13.48 -18.08
C ASP A 471 -23.20 -12.04 -18.63
N ASP A 472 -24.04 -11.15 -18.08
CA ASP A 472 -24.02 -9.72 -18.37
C ASP A 472 -23.78 -8.88 -17.09
N PRO A 473 -22.51 -8.64 -16.69
CA PRO A 473 -22.19 -7.89 -15.48
C PRO A 473 -22.54 -6.40 -15.56
N GLU A 474 -22.91 -5.86 -16.74
CA GLU A 474 -23.41 -4.48 -16.83
C GLU A 474 -24.86 -4.36 -16.37
N THR A 475 -25.65 -5.43 -16.45
CA THR A 475 -27.10 -5.39 -16.19
C THR A 475 -27.61 -6.43 -15.18
N GLU A 476 -26.79 -7.41 -14.83
CA GLU A 476 -27.14 -8.52 -13.94
C GLU A 476 -26.28 -8.51 -12.68
N ALA A 477 -26.88 -8.96 -11.56
CA ALA A 477 -26.16 -9.28 -10.33
C ALA A 477 -26.34 -10.76 -10.02
N GLY A 478 -25.25 -11.48 -9.74
CA GLY A 478 -25.25 -12.94 -9.60
C GLY A 478 -26.01 -13.45 -8.37
N GLY A 479 -26.15 -12.61 -7.34
CA GLY A 479 -26.85 -12.97 -6.11
C GLY A 479 -26.17 -14.11 -5.38
N ARG A 480 -26.97 -15.05 -4.87
CA ARG A 480 -26.49 -16.24 -4.14
C ARG A 480 -27.06 -17.51 -4.75
N GLU A 481 -26.20 -18.50 -4.98
CA GLU A 481 -26.62 -19.82 -5.45
C GLU A 481 -25.87 -20.94 -4.74
N TRP A 482 -26.51 -22.11 -4.64
CA TRP A 482 -25.81 -23.35 -4.31
C TRP A 482 -24.89 -23.76 -5.47
N ILE A 483 -23.59 -23.69 -5.23
CA ILE A 483 -22.55 -24.16 -6.15
C ILE A 483 -21.73 -25.27 -5.49
N LEU A 484 -20.96 -26.04 -6.27
CA LEU A 484 -19.98 -26.94 -5.66
C LEU A 484 -18.92 -26.13 -4.91
N GLY A 485 -18.62 -26.48 -3.66
CA GLY A 485 -17.60 -25.77 -2.88
C GLY A 485 -16.21 -25.85 -3.50
N GLN A 486 -15.95 -26.90 -4.27
CA GLN A 486 -14.72 -27.01 -5.06
C GLN A 486 -14.67 -26.02 -6.23
N ASP A 487 -15.78 -25.44 -6.68
CA ASP A 487 -15.85 -24.51 -7.81
C ASP A 487 -15.91 -23.04 -7.35
N TRP A 488 -15.94 -22.77 -6.04
CA TRP A 488 -16.09 -21.43 -5.46
C TRP A 488 -15.07 -20.40 -5.97
N LEU A 489 -15.50 -19.16 -6.21
CA LEU A 489 -14.64 -18.04 -6.64
C LEU A 489 -14.74 -16.85 -5.67
N PRO A 490 -13.64 -16.10 -5.47
CA PRO A 490 -13.69 -14.82 -4.76
C PRO A 490 -14.49 -13.78 -5.58
N TYR A 491 -15.09 -12.78 -4.91
CA TYR A 491 -15.85 -11.71 -5.57
C TYR A 491 -14.93 -10.80 -6.39
N GLN A 492 -14.76 -11.17 -7.66
CA GLN A 492 -13.82 -10.61 -8.64
C GLN A 492 -14.30 -10.97 -10.05
N ARG A 493 -13.97 -10.17 -11.08
CA ARG A 493 -14.25 -10.55 -12.48
C ARG A 493 -13.57 -11.87 -12.85
N GLU A 494 -14.15 -12.63 -13.76
CA GLU A 494 -13.67 -13.95 -14.20
C GLU A 494 -12.22 -13.91 -14.69
N PHE A 495 -11.85 -12.84 -15.41
CA PHE A 495 -10.49 -12.62 -15.91
C PHE A 495 -9.66 -11.71 -15.01
N PHE A 496 -10.21 -11.24 -13.89
CA PHE A 496 -9.51 -10.41 -12.92
C PHE A 496 -8.72 -11.29 -11.95
N VAL A 497 -7.41 -11.09 -11.92
CA VAL A 497 -6.52 -11.93 -11.15
C VAL A 497 -6.61 -11.63 -9.65
N THR A 498 -6.92 -12.63 -8.82
CA THR A 498 -6.50 -12.63 -7.41
C THR A 498 -5.01 -12.27 -7.36
N PRO A 499 -4.55 -11.35 -6.49
CA PRO A 499 -3.18 -10.85 -6.58
C PRO A 499 -2.13 -11.98 -6.56
N ALA A 500 -1.15 -11.90 -7.47
CA ALA A 500 -0.19 -12.96 -7.76
C ALA A 500 0.96 -13.02 -6.73
N PHE A 501 0.61 -13.28 -5.47
CA PHE A 501 1.52 -13.47 -4.33
C PHE A 501 0.78 -14.09 -3.14
N ALA A 502 1.54 -14.63 -2.18
CA ALA A 502 1.02 -15.28 -0.97
C ALA A 502 0.04 -14.42 -0.14
N GLY A 503 -0.86 -15.07 0.61
CA GLY A 503 -1.90 -14.44 1.41
C GLY A 503 -1.37 -13.67 2.62
N TYR A 504 -0.61 -14.32 3.48
CA TYR A 504 -0.23 -13.79 4.79
C TYR A 504 1.02 -12.91 4.75
N VAL A 505 1.03 -11.68 5.28
CA VAL A 505 -0.13 -10.89 5.75
C VAL A 505 -0.71 -10.02 4.63
N SER A 506 -1.91 -9.49 4.79
CA SER A 506 -2.54 -8.58 3.82
C SER A 506 -1.73 -7.29 3.63
N GLY A 507 -1.35 -7.02 2.38
CA GLY A 507 -0.66 -5.78 2.02
C GLY A 507 -1.55 -4.55 2.20
N HIS A 508 -2.84 -4.64 1.82
CA HIS A 508 -3.79 -3.53 1.95
C HIS A 508 -3.94 -3.10 3.42
N SER A 509 -4.05 -4.07 4.32
CA SER A 509 -4.16 -3.85 5.76
C SER A 509 -2.93 -3.16 6.32
N GLY A 510 -1.74 -3.61 5.91
CA GLY A 510 -0.48 -3.01 6.32
C GLY A 510 -0.25 -1.60 5.79
N PHE A 511 -0.40 -1.39 4.47
CA PHE A 511 -0.20 -0.09 3.85
C PHE A 511 -1.15 0.94 4.46
N SER A 512 -2.42 0.56 4.60
CA SER A 512 -3.44 1.46 5.11
C SER A 512 -3.22 1.80 6.57
N ARG A 513 -2.88 0.82 7.40
CA ARG A 513 -2.61 1.11 8.81
C ARG A 513 -1.34 1.97 8.99
N ALA A 514 -0.29 1.71 8.23
CA ALA A 514 0.94 2.51 8.27
C ALA A 514 0.68 3.97 7.85
N ALA A 515 -0.10 4.18 6.78
CA ALA A 515 -0.50 5.50 6.35
C ALA A 515 -1.39 6.21 7.38
N ALA A 516 -2.37 5.53 7.97
CA ALA A 516 -3.24 6.09 9.01
C ALA A 516 -2.46 6.55 10.25
N GLU A 517 -1.42 5.81 10.68
CA GLU A 517 -0.53 6.26 11.76
C GLU A 517 0.22 7.54 11.36
N VAL A 518 0.77 7.60 10.14
CA VAL A 518 1.46 8.81 9.67
C VAL A 518 0.50 9.99 9.62
N MET A 519 -0.69 9.82 9.04
CA MET A 519 -1.70 10.88 8.96
C MET A 519 -2.09 11.37 10.36
N THR A 520 -2.34 10.45 11.30
CA THR A 520 -2.68 10.78 12.69
C THR A 520 -1.59 11.60 13.37
N LEU A 521 -0.33 11.16 13.26
CA LEU A 521 0.82 11.84 13.86
C LEU A 521 1.12 13.18 13.19
N PHE A 522 0.93 13.27 11.87
CA PHE A 522 1.23 14.44 11.07
C PHE A 522 0.17 15.53 11.21
N THR A 523 -1.11 15.20 11.17
CA THR A 523 -2.20 16.18 11.35
C THR A 523 -2.50 16.45 12.82
N GLY A 524 -2.02 15.60 13.74
CA GLY A 524 -2.20 15.74 15.18
C GLY A 524 -3.56 15.32 15.71
N SER A 525 -4.34 14.61 14.90
CA SER A 525 -5.65 14.05 15.26
C SER A 525 -5.83 12.73 14.52
N SER A 526 -6.44 11.73 15.17
CA SER A 526 -6.85 10.51 14.46
C SER A 526 -8.08 10.75 13.57
N PHE A 527 -8.86 11.79 13.86
CA PHE A 527 -10.05 12.16 13.10
C PHE A 527 -9.69 12.93 11.83
N PHE A 528 -10.41 12.65 10.75
CA PHE A 528 -10.38 13.48 9.56
C PHE A 528 -10.75 14.95 9.89
N PRO A 529 -10.26 15.95 9.13
CA PRO A 529 -10.66 17.34 9.34
C PRO A 529 -12.20 17.49 9.34
N GLY A 530 -12.76 18.15 10.35
CA GLY A 530 -14.22 18.23 10.53
C GLY A 530 -14.88 16.98 11.14
N GLY A 531 -14.09 15.96 11.50
CA GLY A 531 -14.53 14.74 12.17
C GLY A 531 -15.23 13.73 11.26
N LEU A 532 -15.21 13.92 9.94
CA LEU A 532 -15.84 13.01 8.98
C LEU A 532 -15.16 13.13 7.61
N PHE A 533 -14.87 11.99 7.01
CA PHE A 533 -14.63 11.86 5.59
C PHE A 533 -15.72 10.97 4.99
N SER A 534 -16.13 11.26 3.75
CA SER A 534 -17.17 10.49 3.07
C SER A 534 -16.90 10.37 1.58
N HIS A 535 -17.23 9.21 1.02
CA HIS A 535 -17.13 8.94 -0.40
C HIS A 535 -18.42 8.29 -0.89
N THR A 536 -19.09 8.89 -1.88
CA THR A 536 -20.33 8.34 -2.44
C THR A 536 -20.03 7.57 -3.72
N ILE A 537 -20.42 6.30 -3.73
CA ILE A 537 -20.40 5.40 -4.88
C ILE A 537 -21.81 5.43 -5.49
N PRO A 538 -21.99 5.99 -6.70
CA PRO A 538 -23.30 6.10 -7.32
C PRO A 538 -23.93 4.75 -7.65
N ALA A 539 -25.26 4.68 -7.69
CA ALA A 539 -25.98 3.53 -8.21
C ALA A 539 -25.48 3.13 -9.62
N GLY A 540 -25.29 1.83 -9.84
CA GLY A 540 -24.77 1.30 -11.11
C GLY A 540 -23.28 1.56 -11.39
N TYR A 541 -22.49 1.96 -10.39
CA TYR A 541 -21.06 2.23 -10.56
C TYR A 541 -20.17 0.97 -10.61
N LEU A 542 -20.59 -0.14 -10.00
CA LEU A 542 -19.80 -1.37 -9.89
C LEU A 542 -19.38 -1.94 -11.25
N LYS A 543 -18.28 -2.69 -11.24
CA LYS A 543 -17.66 -3.26 -12.45
C LYS A 543 -17.66 -4.77 -12.45
N PHE A 544 -17.84 -5.42 -11.31
CA PHE A 544 -17.86 -6.88 -11.24
C PHE A 544 -19.24 -7.45 -11.58
N GLU A 545 -20.29 -6.69 -11.29
CA GLU A 545 -21.68 -6.99 -11.64
C GLU A 545 -22.54 -5.73 -11.45
N ALA A 546 -23.83 -5.80 -11.78
CA ALA A 546 -24.75 -4.68 -11.63
C ALA A 546 -24.91 -4.26 -10.16
N GLY A 547 -24.70 -2.97 -9.90
CA GLY A 547 -24.88 -2.35 -8.59
C GLY A 547 -23.99 -1.11 -8.40
N PRO A 548 -23.98 -0.51 -7.21
CA PRO A 548 -24.93 -0.77 -6.13
C PRO A 548 -26.36 -0.43 -6.60
N THR A 549 -27.36 -0.96 -5.89
CA THR A 549 -28.77 -0.75 -6.26
C THR A 549 -29.23 0.68 -6.02
N GLU A 550 -28.62 1.35 -5.05
CA GLU A 550 -28.79 2.76 -4.73
C GLU A 550 -27.41 3.42 -4.48
N ASP A 551 -27.36 4.74 -4.36
CA ASP A 551 -26.11 5.43 -3.98
C ASP A 551 -25.66 4.95 -2.59
N VAL A 552 -24.40 4.53 -2.47
CA VAL A 552 -23.79 4.13 -1.19
C VAL A 552 -22.77 5.17 -0.77
N THR A 553 -22.97 5.80 0.38
CA THR A 553 -21.98 6.72 0.97
C THR A 553 -21.18 6.02 2.05
N LEU A 554 -19.91 5.73 1.76
CA LEU A 554 -18.93 5.28 2.75
C LEU A 554 -18.59 6.46 3.67
N GLN A 555 -18.44 6.20 4.98
CA GLN A 555 -18.17 7.23 5.98
C GLN A 555 -17.13 6.76 7.00
N TRP A 556 -16.13 7.59 7.26
CA TRP A 556 -15.09 7.30 8.25
C TRP A 556 -14.87 8.53 9.14
N ALA A 557 -14.87 8.34 10.46
CA ALA A 557 -14.55 9.43 11.39
C ALA A 557 -13.04 9.59 11.52
N THR A 558 -12.31 8.48 11.56
CA THR A 558 -10.86 8.44 11.75
C THR A 558 -10.12 7.82 10.57
N TYR A 559 -8.83 8.16 10.43
CA TYR A 559 -7.95 7.49 9.48
C TYR A 559 -7.85 5.99 9.76
N TYR A 560 -8.01 5.59 11.03
CA TYR A 560 -8.02 4.17 11.42
C TYR A 560 -9.27 3.46 10.92
N ASP A 561 -10.44 4.10 10.94
CA ASP A 561 -11.67 3.51 10.41
C ASP A 561 -11.55 3.23 8.91
N ALA A 562 -10.99 4.18 8.14
CA ALA A 562 -10.74 4.00 6.72
C ALA A 562 -9.72 2.87 6.48
N ALA A 563 -8.63 2.83 7.27
CA ALA A 563 -7.62 1.79 7.14
C ALA A 563 -8.12 0.39 7.52
N ASP A 564 -8.99 0.30 8.52
CA ASP A 564 -9.59 -0.95 8.95
C ASP A 564 -10.59 -1.46 7.91
N GLU A 565 -11.43 -0.58 7.34
CA GLU A 565 -12.33 -0.98 6.25
C GLU A 565 -11.55 -1.43 5.00
N ALA A 566 -10.41 -0.79 4.70
CA ALA A 566 -9.52 -1.24 3.63
C ALA A 566 -9.05 -2.69 3.83
N GLY A 567 -8.81 -3.11 5.07
CA GLY A 567 -8.52 -4.49 5.43
C GLY A 567 -9.74 -5.42 5.31
N GLU A 568 -10.86 -5.05 5.91
CA GLU A 568 -12.11 -5.81 5.91
C GLU A 568 -12.64 -6.07 4.48
N SER A 569 -12.49 -5.08 3.59
CA SER A 569 -12.88 -5.18 2.18
C SER A 569 -12.26 -6.39 1.47
N ARG A 570 -11.12 -6.90 1.97
CA ARG A 570 -10.41 -8.03 1.35
C ARG A 570 -11.00 -9.38 1.72
N ILE A 571 -11.78 -9.41 2.80
CA ILE A 571 -12.61 -10.54 3.22
C ILE A 571 -13.91 -10.53 2.39
N TYR A 572 -14.57 -9.37 2.21
CA TYR A 572 -15.69 -9.23 1.26
C TYR A 572 -15.29 -9.62 -0.17
N GLY A 573 -14.10 -9.22 -0.61
CA GLY A 573 -13.55 -9.63 -1.90
C GLY A 573 -13.13 -11.12 -1.98
N GLY A 574 -13.12 -11.86 -0.86
CA GLY A 574 -12.76 -13.27 -0.80
C GLY A 574 -11.28 -13.60 -1.05
N ILE A 575 -10.39 -12.61 -0.99
CA ILE A 575 -8.96 -12.78 -1.34
C ILE A 575 -8.02 -12.88 -0.12
N HIS A 576 -8.53 -12.58 1.07
CA HIS A 576 -7.84 -12.69 2.35
C HIS A 576 -8.78 -13.27 3.42
N VAL A 577 -8.20 -13.86 4.46
CA VAL A 577 -8.88 -14.28 5.69
C VAL A 577 -8.59 -13.30 6.83
N SER A 578 -9.38 -13.31 7.92
CA SER A 578 -9.13 -12.45 9.08
C SER A 578 -7.70 -12.52 9.63
N PRO A 579 -7.04 -13.70 9.72
CA PRO A 579 -5.64 -13.78 10.11
C PRO A 579 -4.63 -13.20 9.11
N ASP A 580 -5.00 -12.89 7.86
CA ASP A 580 -4.14 -12.10 6.99
C ASP A 580 -4.24 -10.60 7.31
N ASP A 581 -5.45 -10.14 7.66
CA ASP A 581 -5.79 -8.74 7.85
C ASP A 581 -5.27 -8.19 9.19
N GLY A 582 -5.74 -8.75 10.32
CA GLY A 582 -5.43 -8.25 11.66
C GLY A 582 -3.93 -8.10 11.93
N PRO A 583 -3.13 -9.18 11.74
CA PRO A 583 -1.67 -9.11 11.80
C PRO A 583 -1.04 -8.10 10.84
N GLY A 584 -1.58 -7.93 9.64
CA GLY A 584 -1.16 -6.90 8.68
C GLY A 584 -1.31 -5.49 9.25
N ARG A 585 -2.44 -5.20 9.92
CA ARG A 585 -2.64 -3.90 10.60
C ARG A 585 -1.66 -3.71 11.75
N VAL A 586 -1.38 -4.75 12.54
CA VAL A 586 -0.39 -4.70 13.64
C VAL A 586 1.01 -4.37 13.12
N MET A 587 1.42 -4.97 11.99
CA MET A 587 2.67 -4.60 11.32
C MET A 587 2.63 -3.15 10.86
N GLY A 588 1.57 -2.75 10.16
CA GLY A 588 1.40 -1.39 9.64
C GLY A 588 1.51 -0.33 10.73
N GLN A 589 0.93 -0.57 11.92
CA GLN A 589 1.06 0.36 13.05
C GLN A 589 2.53 0.63 13.40
N LYS A 590 3.30 -0.44 13.66
CA LYS A 590 4.70 -0.33 14.09
C LYS A 590 5.54 0.39 13.02
N ILE A 591 5.31 0.03 11.75
CA ILE A 591 6.03 0.59 10.61
C ILE A 591 5.72 2.08 10.42
N GLY A 592 4.45 2.47 10.44
CA GLY A 592 4.03 3.86 10.28
C GLY A 592 4.59 4.78 11.38
N GLN A 593 4.54 4.32 12.64
CA GLN A 593 5.11 5.06 13.76
C GLN A 593 6.63 5.19 13.68
N ALA A 594 7.33 4.12 13.32
CA ALA A 594 8.79 4.13 13.13
C ALA A 594 9.20 5.07 12.00
N ALA A 595 8.53 4.98 10.86
CA ALA A 595 8.79 5.81 9.68
C ALA A 595 8.56 7.30 9.96
N TYR A 596 7.43 7.69 10.55
CA TYR A 596 7.17 9.08 10.94
C TYR A 596 8.23 9.61 11.91
N LYS A 597 8.57 8.82 12.95
CA LYS A 597 9.59 9.20 13.92
C LYS A 597 10.95 9.40 13.28
N HIS A 598 11.32 8.57 12.29
CA HIS A 598 12.58 8.70 11.58
C HIS A 598 12.58 9.89 10.62
N ALA A 599 11.54 10.03 9.79
CA ALA A 599 11.40 11.13 8.82
C ALA A 599 11.48 12.51 9.50
N LYS A 600 10.84 12.67 10.66
CA LYS A 600 10.84 13.92 11.43
C LYS A 600 12.25 14.40 11.80
N LYS A 601 13.21 13.49 11.99
CA LYS A 601 14.60 13.85 12.33
C LYS A 601 15.33 14.59 11.20
N TYR A 602 14.89 14.41 9.96
CA TYR A 602 15.49 15.09 8.81
C TYR A 602 15.06 16.56 8.70
N TRP A 603 13.88 16.92 9.25
CA TRP A 603 13.29 18.25 9.04
C TRP A 603 14.04 19.41 9.70
N ASN A 604 14.81 19.15 10.75
CA ASN A 604 15.50 20.17 11.55
C ASN A 604 16.97 19.79 11.86
N GLY A 605 17.48 18.74 11.24
CA GLY A 605 18.85 18.27 11.42
C GLY A 605 19.10 17.41 12.66
N ASP A 606 18.05 17.05 13.42
CA ASP A 606 18.18 16.15 14.58
C ASP A 606 18.79 14.80 14.20
N ILE A 607 18.65 14.36 12.94
CA ILE A 607 19.26 13.12 12.45
C ILE A 607 20.80 13.12 12.59
N LEU A 608 21.44 14.30 12.51
CA LEU A 608 22.89 14.45 12.69
C LEU A 608 23.24 14.98 14.09
N ASN A 609 22.40 15.85 14.67
CA ASN A 609 22.68 16.49 15.95
C ASN A 609 22.41 15.55 17.15
N GLN A 610 21.47 14.62 17.00
CA GLN A 610 21.04 13.69 18.03
C GLN A 610 20.81 12.28 17.43
N PRO A 611 21.85 11.67 16.82
CA PRO A 611 21.73 10.33 16.27
C PRO A 611 21.46 9.33 17.41
N LEU A 612 20.65 8.31 17.13
CA LEU A 612 20.56 7.19 18.07
C LEU A 612 21.87 6.42 18.02
N ILE A 613 22.46 6.18 19.19
CA ILE A 613 23.71 5.44 19.38
C ILE A 613 23.48 4.39 20.47
N VAL A 614 23.95 3.18 20.23
CA VAL A 614 23.86 2.04 21.15
C VAL A 614 25.22 1.38 21.26
N LEU A 615 25.73 1.20 22.48
CA LEU A 615 26.90 0.38 22.77
C LEU A 615 26.46 -0.80 23.63
N ASN A 616 26.63 -2.02 23.12
CA ASN A 616 26.29 -3.23 23.87
C ASN A 616 27.50 -3.81 24.63
N ASN A 617 27.24 -4.82 25.47
CA ASN A 617 28.27 -5.46 26.30
C ASN A 617 29.34 -6.22 25.50
N ASP A 618 29.05 -6.56 24.23
CA ASP A 618 29.99 -7.23 23.33
C ASP A 618 30.90 -6.23 22.60
N GLY A 619 30.79 -4.93 22.92
CA GLY A 619 31.57 -3.88 22.29
C GLY A 619 31.05 -3.42 20.94
N ILE A 620 29.84 -3.82 20.53
CA ILE A 620 29.23 -3.32 19.30
C ILE A 620 28.68 -1.91 19.55
N PHE A 621 29.31 -0.94 18.89
CA PHE A 621 28.89 0.45 18.85
C PHE A 621 28.11 0.70 17.57
N TRP A 622 26.79 0.63 17.67
CA TRP A 622 25.82 0.84 16.60
C TRP A 622 25.31 2.28 16.60
N PHE A 623 25.08 2.86 15.43
CA PHE A 623 24.56 4.22 15.30
C PHE A 623 23.79 4.44 13.99
N GLN A 624 22.84 5.38 14.04
CA GLN A 624 22.13 5.87 12.86
C GLN A 624 23.06 6.69 11.96
N THR A 625 22.87 6.55 10.67
CA THR A 625 23.66 7.26 9.65
C THR A 625 22.77 7.91 8.59
N VAL A 626 23.36 8.82 7.85
CA VAL A 626 22.78 9.48 6.68
C VAL A 626 23.73 9.23 5.52
N PRO A 627 23.25 8.68 4.39
CA PRO A 627 24.08 8.44 3.21
C PRO A 627 24.90 9.67 2.80
N GLY A 628 26.17 9.44 2.47
CA GLY A 628 27.13 10.48 2.07
C GLY A 628 27.92 11.12 3.22
N TYR A 629 27.46 11.03 4.47
CA TYR A 629 28.22 11.54 5.63
C TYR A 629 29.31 10.55 6.06
N GLN A 630 30.40 11.10 6.60
CA GLN A 630 31.46 10.30 7.24
C GLN A 630 31.28 10.25 8.76
N TYR A 631 31.44 9.06 9.32
CA TYR A 631 31.26 8.76 10.74
C TYR A 631 32.55 8.20 11.31
N LYS A 632 33.07 8.85 12.35
CA LYS A 632 34.29 8.44 13.04
C LYS A 632 34.02 8.29 14.53
N VAL A 633 34.29 7.11 15.09
CA VAL A 633 34.19 6.89 16.53
C VAL A 633 35.51 7.30 17.18
N GLU A 634 35.42 8.22 18.14
CA GLU A 634 36.55 8.71 18.91
C GLU A 634 36.35 8.38 20.39
N SER A 635 37.44 8.24 21.13
CA SER A 635 37.44 7.78 22.51
C SER A 635 38.37 8.62 23.39
N GLY A 636 37.99 8.73 24.66
CA GLY A 636 38.66 9.54 25.68
C GLY A 636 38.55 8.93 27.06
N THR A 637 39.35 9.43 27.99
CA THR A 637 39.27 9.08 29.43
C THR A 637 38.36 10.04 30.21
N ASP A 638 37.90 11.12 29.56
CA ASP A 638 36.98 12.10 30.12
C ASP A 638 36.04 12.63 29.02
N LEU A 639 35.04 13.44 29.41
CA LEU A 639 34.05 14.04 28.51
C LEU A 639 34.57 15.27 27.75
N LEU A 640 35.77 15.76 28.07
CA LEU A 640 36.33 17.01 27.52
C LEU A 640 37.31 16.74 26.37
N SER A 641 37.94 15.56 26.33
CA SER A 641 38.99 15.22 25.38
C SER A 641 38.82 13.82 24.79
N PHE A 642 38.86 13.73 23.45
CA PHE A 642 38.76 12.48 22.68
C PHE A 642 39.94 12.35 21.70
N PRO A 643 41.17 12.15 22.20
CA PRO A 643 42.38 12.17 21.36
C PRO A 643 42.54 10.93 20.49
N THR A 644 41.81 9.85 20.80
CA THR A 644 42.04 8.54 20.19
C THR A 644 40.93 8.19 19.21
N THR A 645 41.29 7.91 17.95
CA THR A 645 40.40 7.23 17.01
C THR A 645 40.14 5.81 17.50
N ALA A 646 38.88 5.49 17.79
CA ALA A 646 38.49 4.19 18.35
C ALA A 646 38.18 3.15 17.26
N ALA A 647 37.80 3.61 16.06
CA ALA A 647 37.55 2.79 14.88
C ALA A 647 37.79 3.60 13.59
N ASP A 648 38.01 2.90 12.48
CA ASP A 648 38.16 3.53 11.16
C ASP A 648 36.92 4.36 10.78
N SER A 649 37.14 5.40 9.97
CA SER A 649 36.06 6.24 9.47
C SER A 649 35.19 5.47 8.48
N ILE A 650 33.87 5.62 8.59
CA ILE A 650 32.88 4.97 7.73
C ILE A 650 32.20 6.03 6.88
N LEU A 651 32.26 5.89 5.55
CA LEU A 651 31.36 6.60 4.65
C LEU A 651 30.02 5.87 4.63
N ALA A 652 28.96 6.52 5.09
CA ALA A 652 27.64 5.91 5.15
C ALA A 652 27.04 5.74 3.74
N THR A 653 26.54 4.53 3.47
CA THR A 653 25.79 4.19 2.24
C THR A 653 24.34 3.77 2.52
N GLY A 654 23.94 3.75 3.79
CA GLY A 654 22.59 3.43 4.28
C GLY A 654 22.25 4.26 5.53
N HIS A 655 21.26 3.82 6.29
CA HIS A 655 20.72 4.54 7.46
C HIS A 655 21.23 4.06 8.83
N GLU A 656 22.10 3.05 8.85
CA GLU A 656 22.79 2.58 10.07
C GLU A 656 24.21 2.10 9.78
N ALA A 657 25.05 2.07 10.81
CA ALA A 657 26.35 1.44 10.79
C ALA A 657 26.72 0.94 12.20
N SER A 658 27.70 0.04 12.27
CA SER A 658 28.25 -0.42 13.54
C SER A 658 29.75 -0.66 13.45
N VAL A 659 30.46 -0.42 14.55
CA VAL A 659 31.87 -0.80 14.73
C VAL A 659 32.03 -1.63 15.99
N THR A 660 33.02 -2.52 16.00
CA THR A 660 33.41 -3.25 17.22
C THR A 660 34.50 -2.48 17.95
N LEU A 661 34.28 -2.19 19.22
CA LEU A 661 35.19 -1.45 20.09
C LEU A 661 35.80 -2.37 21.15
N PRO A 662 37.11 -2.27 21.42
CA PRO A 662 37.72 -3.00 22.52
C PRO A 662 37.29 -2.37 23.86
N LEU A 663 36.47 -3.10 24.63
CA LEU A 663 36.01 -2.66 25.97
C LEU A 663 36.97 -3.06 27.11
N SER A 664 38.26 -3.25 26.81
CA SER A 664 39.25 -3.78 27.76
C SER A 664 39.58 -2.83 28.92
N GLU A 665 39.20 -1.55 28.84
CA GLU A 665 39.48 -0.54 29.85
C GLU A 665 38.19 -0.04 30.51
N PRO A 666 38.08 -0.06 31.85
CA PRO A 666 36.95 0.54 32.56
C PRO A 666 36.99 2.07 32.42
N ASN A 667 35.81 2.72 32.36
CA ASN A 667 35.63 4.17 32.35
C ASN A 667 36.12 4.91 31.07
N ARG A 668 35.87 4.36 29.88
CA ARG A 668 36.07 5.10 28.62
C ARG A 668 34.81 5.85 28.18
N PHE A 669 35.02 7.04 27.63
CA PHE A 669 33.99 7.81 26.95
C PHE A 669 34.16 7.66 25.44
N PHE A 670 33.05 7.57 24.72
CA PHE A 670 33.02 7.52 23.26
C PHE A 670 32.19 8.68 22.71
N ARG A 671 32.63 9.23 21.58
CA ARG A 671 31.84 10.17 20.78
C ARG A 671 31.81 9.77 19.32
N LEU A 672 30.72 10.10 18.65
CA LEU A 672 30.56 9.95 17.22
C LEU A 672 30.83 11.31 16.55
N LYS A 673 31.93 11.42 15.81
CA LYS A 673 32.22 12.59 14.99
C LYS A 673 31.60 12.38 13.61
N ILE A 674 30.72 13.30 13.21
CA ILE A 674 30.03 13.28 11.92
C ILE A 674 30.61 14.41 11.06
N THR A 675 30.99 14.11 9.82
CA THR A 675 31.54 15.08 8.86
C THR A 675 30.68 15.06 7.59
N PRO A 676 30.25 16.22 7.07
CA PRO A 676 29.49 16.29 5.82
C PRO A 676 30.30 15.80 4.61
N PRO A 677 29.62 15.42 3.50
CA PRO A 677 30.25 15.04 2.24
C PRO A 677 31.14 16.12 1.62
#